data_AF-F3ZWL3-F1
#
_entry.id   AF-F3ZWL3-F1
#
_cell.length_a   1.000
_cell.length_b   1.000
_cell.length_c   1.000
_cell.angle_alpha   90.00
_cell.angle_beta   90.00
_cell.angle_gamma   90.00
#
_symmetry.space_group_name_H-M   'P 1'
#
loop_
_entity.id
_entity.type
_entity.pdbx_description
1 polymer ?
#
loop_
_entity_poly.entity_id
_entity_poly.type
_entity_poly.pdbx_seq_one_letter_code
_entity_poly.pdbx_strand_id
1 'polypeptide(L)'
;MKKLKKLKSVLVLALVFALLAGLQPTIAAPQPDVPEQQPAIAVQRSADINAEDIYSRLADSKASTLSVPDGAKVQGNRIIVKLNEGYMPEWKNYGLTVDQDELALSKRNIYVVNAPEGADVASIARQLSALPGVEYAQPDYVYEMDIEPNDEYYPNQWGLKKINAPKAWGITQGSAKVTVAVLDTGVDARHPDLKDRVLEGYDFVNNDSYPSDDNGHGTMVAGVIAAVANNGTGIAGVDRRCKILPVKVATADGYFYSSDVIEGIYYAVDGGADVINMSFGGELDVLADRPVSEALLYAGQKGVLLVAASGNEGTAVSFPALYAPVIAVGAGDEQDVITDFSNHGPPLDVAAPGVNIYTTYSDGRKATYASADGTSLAAPFVSAAASLLLAKDPDLTPAEVEYLIESSAAKPASMAGDEWNEYYGYGRLDAYAALKQELPDLSADVPDDLQQAEMLYAGKGVSQRVDMPTDLDCYKVEVTSSGSVKVAVDAPPNLDMAAAVYDGGGNLLDVFDNAPVGRDEIFSFAARTGTYYIVLLDVNLHWSAEPYGVSVSGPVKTSQRPDAVGGQPASNDLYLNSYYAISSYNEKDYASKSDQVALAWGEIRQNNSGVYFSQRKKENGKQYDYGVPEGNIQSLVDDMRDGGAKLMLSVFMDDKDIADALLASPDKVIAQMTEDFGIKYYDYYNGTYSYVLDEIGGAVEYDGIIVDFEGLTSENRARFNAFLEKLSKAMPGDKLLGVCVQPYYDGYDYSHIGRVADQVILMAHDYQLTRAAEPASAPYPSVRKAVEQAVAYIPPQKILLQVSMAPVQWQAGSYTPVTPTYSAMQNALASSTVDEVTPIGYRYDSKYGVGYAYLKRQKADGTYIEDEFFYEDKKSITSKTRLAEEFGLKGISIWRLGLGATDLMDYMLGKAVPSERLSGTDRYTTAAAVSRRGWPVGADAAVLVSGKSFADALAGTTLAYAKDAPVLLTDPYELSDAAADELYRLGVKKVYILGGTGAVSKAVEGAVKSMGISVERIWGSDRYKTAVAIGQYIQRKSGTALIATGYNFADALAAAPFCAAKGIPILFADKDDLNEDTRAALKAWGITDVLIAGDTGAVPAAAEYEINAMGIQTKRLAGPDRYATAVEIANHFGKTGFSEIMLATGGNFPDALSGAAFAAQRGMPIILVPPRGIKDEVVDYAAQSRLARVYVAGGTGAVSDAALKAVTLPYK
;
A
#
# COMPACT_ATOMS: atom_id res chain seq x y z
N MET A 1 -18.82 8.40 -38.08
CA MET A 1 -19.60 9.10 -37.03
C MET A 1 -20.08 8.11 -35.96
N LYS A 2 -21.34 7.62 -35.89
CA LYS A 2 -21.78 6.78 -34.73
C LYS A 2 -20.95 5.50 -34.43
N LYS A 3 -20.25 4.91 -35.41
CA LYS A 3 -19.31 3.80 -35.21
C LYS A 3 -17.85 4.21 -34.90
N LEU A 4 -17.54 5.51 -34.88
CA LEU A 4 -16.22 6.05 -34.52
C LEU A 4 -16.19 6.56 -33.07
N LYS A 5 -17.24 7.26 -32.58
CA LYS A 5 -17.32 7.71 -31.16
C LYS A 5 -17.12 6.53 -30.19
N LYS A 6 -17.98 5.50 -30.31
CA LYS A 6 -17.87 4.19 -29.65
C LYS A 6 -16.57 3.40 -29.88
N LEU A 7 -15.59 3.92 -30.63
CA LEU A 7 -14.25 3.33 -30.76
C LEU A 7 -13.17 4.16 -30.05
N LYS A 8 -13.40 5.46 -29.79
CA LYS A 8 -12.54 6.29 -28.95
C LYS A 8 -12.76 6.01 -27.47
N SER A 9 -14.00 6.09 -26.99
CA SER A 9 -14.34 5.80 -25.59
C SER A 9 -13.98 4.37 -25.19
N VAL A 10 -14.26 3.36 -26.01
CA VAL A 10 -13.80 1.97 -25.76
C VAL A 10 -12.27 1.87 -25.60
N LEU A 11 -11.49 2.73 -26.28
CA LEU A 11 -10.04 2.75 -26.12
C LEU A 11 -9.65 3.43 -24.80
N VAL A 12 -10.15 4.64 -24.54
CA VAL A 12 -9.84 5.39 -23.30
C VAL A 12 -10.20 4.56 -22.08
N LEU A 13 -11.39 3.95 -22.03
CA LEU A 13 -11.77 3.11 -20.88
C LEU A 13 -10.96 1.82 -20.76
N ALA A 14 -10.49 1.23 -21.87
CA ALA A 14 -9.58 0.08 -21.81
C ALA A 14 -8.15 0.45 -21.34
N LEU A 15 -7.80 1.74 -21.34
CA LEU A 15 -6.53 2.29 -20.85
C LEU A 15 -6.67 2.75 -19.40
N VAL A 16 -7.78 3.42 -19.07
CA VAL A 16 -8.22 3.79 -17.72
C VAL A 16 -8.37 2.57 -16.80
N PHE A 17 -8.83 1.43 -17.33
CA PHE A 17 -8.83 0.16 -16.60
C PHE A 17 -7.44 -0.45 -16.35
N ALA A 18 -6.36 0.22 -16.75
CA ALA A 18 -4.99 -0.08 -16.33
C ALA A 18 -4.41 0.98 -15.35
N LEU A 19 -5.22 1.95 -14.92
CA LEU A 19 -4.90 2.96 -13.89
C LEU A 19 -5.59 2.68 -12.54
N LEU A 20 -6.73 1.98 -12.53
CA LEU A 20 -7.56 1.65 -11.35
C LEU A 20 -6.87 0.74 -10.31
N ALA A 21 -5.85 1.27 -9.61
CA ALA A 21 -5.08 0.55 -8.59
C ALA A 21 -4.52 1.45 -7.46
N GLY A 22 -5.21 2.55 -7.11
CA GLY A 22 -5.28 3.07 -5.72
C GLY A 22 -4.46 4.31 -5.34
N LEU A 23 -5.08 5.23 -4.58
CA LEU A 23 -4.50 6.50 -4.10
C LEU A 23 -4.91 6.91 -2.66
N GLN A 24 -3.92 7.45 -1.92
CA GLN A 24 -3.92 8.56 -0.90
C GLN A 24 -4.95 8.49 0.28
N PRO A 25 -5.37 9.56 1.03
CA PRO A 25 -4.94 10.97 1.26
C PRO A 25 -4.85 11.33 2.80
N THR A 26 -4.80 12.56 3.39
CA THR A 26 -4.78 14.00 2.98
C THR A 26 -3.92 14.86 4.01
N ILE A 27 -4.11 16.14 4.47
CA ILE A 27 -5.21 17.15 4.52
C ILE A 27 -4.69 18.62 4.75
N ALA A 28 -5.55 19.63 4.50
CA ALA A 28 -5.32 21.10 4.49
C ALA A 28 -5.52 21.85 5.86
N ALA A 29 -5.65 23.19 6.07
CA ALA A 29 -5.80 24.47 5.31
C ALA A 29 -5.45 25.69 6.26
N PRO A 30 -5.85 27.01 6.14
CA PRO A 30 -6.52 27.83 5.09
C PRO A 30 -5.94 29.29 4.87
N GLN A 31 -6.72 30.36 5.15
CA GLN A 31 -6.63 31.81 4.73
C GLN A 31 -7.47 32.74 5.69
N PRO A 32 -7.56 34.12 5.64
CA PRO A 32 -7.80 35.02 4.46
C PRO A 32 -7.36 36.54 4.44
N ASP A 33 -7.58 37.19 3.28
CA ASP A 33 -7.83 38.63 2.88
C ASP A 33 -6.90 39.82 3.31
N VAL A 34 -6.40 40.79 2.49
CA VAL A 34 -6.79 41.56 1.26
C VAL A 34 -7.42 42.96 1.59
N PRO A 35 -6.84 44.14 1.22
CA PRO A 35 -7.04 44.77 -0.12
C PRO A 35 -6.04 45.85 -0.69
N GLU A 36 -6.21 46.15 -2.00
CA GLU A 36 -5.98 47.42 -2.78
C GLU A 36 -4.58 48.05 -3.06
N GLN A 37 -4.56 49.02 -4.01
CA GLN A 37 -3.46 49.29 -4.98
C GLN A 37 -2.84 50.73 -4.94
N GLN A 38 -1.74 50.90 -5.71
CA GLN A 38 -1.15 52.13 -6.28
C GLN A 38 -0.24 53.02 -5.39
N PRO A 39 0.71 53.81 -5.97
CA PRO A 39 1.45 53.67 -7.23
C PRO A 39 2.99 53.82 -7.07
N ALA A 40 3.75 53.58 -8.15
CA ALA A 40 5.22 53.57 -8.12
C ALA A 40 5.89 54.96 -7.96
N ILE A 41 7.02 55.01 -7.23
CA ILE A 41 7.95 56.15 -7.17
C ILE A 41 9.39 55.65 -7.33
N ALA A 42 10.12 56.15 -8.32
CA ALA A 42 11.54 55.87 -8.50
C ALA A 42 12.40 56.89 -7.72
N VAL A 43 13.37 56.41 -6.93
CA VAL A 43 14.36 57.24 -6.22
C VAL A 43 15.78 56.72 -6.44
N GLN A 44 16.74 57.63 -6.45
CA GLN A 44 18.15 57.42 -6.78
C GLN A 44 18.89 56.59 -5.71
N ARG A 45 19.93 55.84 -6.12
CA ARG A 45 20.91 55.26 -5.18
C ARG A 45 21.68 56.38 -4.48
N SER A 46 21.46 56.54 -3.17
CA SER A 46 22.33 57.35 -2.31
C SER A 46 23.53 56.52 -1.83
N ALA A 47 24.74 57.00 -2.10
CA ALA A 47 25.89 56.66 -1.26
C ALA A 47 25.75 57.38 0.11
N ASP A 48 26.64 57.06 1.05
CA ASP A 48 26.80 57.74 2.34
C ASP A 48 25.62 57.66 3.32
N ILE A 49 25.23 56.44 3.68
CA ILE A 49 24.60 56.16 4.99
C ILE A 49 25.63 55.44 5.87
N ASN A 50 26.10 56.12 6.92
CA ASN A 50 26.99 55.54 7.93
C ASN A 50 26.18 54.58 8.83
N ALA A 51 26.80 53.49 9.31
CA ALA A 51 26.19 52.63 10.33
C ALA A 51 25.78 53.42 11.59
N GLU A 52 26.56 54.43 12.00
CA GLU A 52 26.20 55.32 13.11
C GLU A 52 24.97 56.21 12.81
N ASP A 53 24.69 56.48 11.53
CA ASP A 53 23.47 57.19 11.09
C ASP A 53 22.25 56.25 10.96
N ILE A 54 22.48 54.93 10.87
CA ILE A 54 21.42 53.93 11.06
C ILE A 54 21.12 53.78 12.56
N TYR A 55 22.16 53.66 13.40
CA TYR A 55 21.99 53.55 14.86
C TYR A 55 21.41 54.81 15.50
N SER A 56 21.71 56.02 14.99
CA SER A 56 21.06 57.26 15.48
C SER A 56 19.56 57.26 15.16
N ARG A 57 19.18 56.94 13.91
CA ARG A 57 17.77 56.89 13.48
C ARG A 57 16.96 55.83 14.22
N LEU A 58 17.56 54.69 14.57
CA LEU A 58 16.96 53.65 15.40
C LEU A 58 16.89 54.02 16.90
N ALA A 59 17.69 54.98 17.37
CA ALA A 59 17.69 55.44 18.77
C ALA A 59 16.79 56.65 19.01
N ASP A 60 16.68 57.57 18.04
CA ASP A 60 15.77 58.73 18.10
C ASP A 60 14.31 58.37 17.76
N SER A 61 14.05 57.20 17.15
CA SER A 61 12.71 56.73 16.80
C SER A 61 11.91 56.29 18.02
N LYS A 62 11.35 57.27 18.76
CA LYS A 62 10.19 57.00 19.63
C LYS A 62 9.06 56.42 18.77
N ALA A 63 8.33 55.44 19.32
CA ALA A 63 7.39 54.55 18.63
C ALA A 63 6.25 55.20 17.82
N SER A 64 6.10 56.52 17.84
CA SER A 64 5.06 57.29 17.14
C SER A 64 5.27 57.50 15.64
N THR A 65 6.39 57.07 15.04
CA THR A 65 6.74 57.39 13.63
C THR A 65 7.13 56.18 12.76
N LEU A 66 6.90 54.95 13.20
CA LEU A 66 7.01 53.78 12.33
C LEU A 66 5.79 53.71 11.40
N SER A 67 5.95 54.20 10.17
CA SER A 67 4.99 54.00 9.09
C SER A 67 5.04 52.55 8.58
N VAL A 68 3.91 51.87 8.59
CA VAL A 68 3.73 50.61 7.85
C VAL A 68 3.95 50.90 6.35
N PRO A 69 4.79 50.14 5.62
CA PRO A 69 4.96 50.35 4.19
C PRO A 69 3.73 49.88 3.41
N ASP A 70 3.22 50.71 2.50
CA ASP A 70 2.13 50.33 1.61
C ASP A 70 2.53 49.12 0.75
N GLY A 71 1.67 48.11 0.68
CA GLY A 71 1.90 46.87 -0.08
C GLY A 71 2.78 45.81 0.60
N ALA A 72 3.23 46.01 1.84
CA ALA A 72 3.95 44.97 2.58
C ALA A 72 3.04 43.78 2.96
N LYS A 73 3.41 42.55 2.59
CA LYS A 73 2.71 41.32 3.00
C LYS A 73 2.86 41.07 4.50
N VAL A 74 1.78 40.62 5.15
CA VAL A 74 1.71 40.33 6.59
C VAL A 74 1.31 38.88 6.81
N GLN A 75 1.86 38.23 7.84
CA GLN A 75 1.52 36.86 8.23
C GLN A 75 0.20 36.84 9.04
N GLY A 76 -0.93 36.99 8.32
CA GLY A 76 -2.27 36.94 8.89
C GLY A 76 -2.53 38.03 9.93
N ASN A 77 -3.05 37.64 11.10
CA ASN A 77 -3.43 38.53 12.20
C ASN A 77 -2.31 38.79 13.25
N ARG A 78 -1.06 38.40 12.96
CA ARG A 78 0.08 38.50 13.89
C ARG A 78 0.66 39.92 13.99
N ILE A 79 0.89 40.35 15.23
CA ILE A 79 1.59 41.59 15.58
C ILE A 79 2.82 41.25 16.40
N ILE A 80 4.00 41.71 15.98
CA ILE A 80 5.22 41.68 16.80
C ILE A 80 5.22 42.91 17.70
N VAL A 81 5.26 42.70 19.02
CA VAL A 81 5.28 43.75 20.04
C VAL A 81 6.52 43.61 20.92
N LYS A 82 7.35 44.64 20.93
CA LYS A 82 8.48 44.77 21.86
C LYS A 82 8.07 45.60 23.08
N LEU A 83 8.33 45.08 24.27
CA LEU A 83 8.03 45.73 25.54
C LEU A 83 9.28 46.24 26.26
N ASN A 84 9.13 47.37 26.95
CA ASN A 84 10.10 47.86 27.91
C ASN A 84 10.27 46.85 29.07
N GLU A 85 11.47 46.77 29.64
CA GLU A 85 11.76 45.81 30.71
C GLU A 85 10.85 46.00 31.94
N GLY A 86 10.22 44.91 32.39
CA GLY A 86 9.26 44.92 33.50
C GLY A 86 7.84 45.39 33.16
N TYR A 87 7.55 45.76 31.90
CA TYR A 87 6.19 46.04 31.44
C TYR A 87 5.55 44.80 30.81
N MET A 88 4.29 44.54 31.14
CA MET A 88 3.44 43.52 30.53
C MET A 88 1.99 44.04 30.47
N PRO A 89 1.40 44.25 29.29
CA PRO A 89 0.00 44.66 29.18
C PRO A 89 -0.92 43.45 29.35
N GLU A 90 -2.12 43.69 29.89
CA GLU A 90 -3.23 42.74 29.83
C GLU A 90 -3.77 42.68 28.39
N TRP A 91 -3.21 41.79 27.56
CA TRP A 91 -3.52 41.67 26.13
C TRP A 91 -5.02 41.58 25.82
N LYS A 92 -5.79 40.92 26.70
CA LYS A 92 -7.25 40.81 26.60
C LYS A 92 -7.98 42.15 26.60
N ASN A 93 -7.43 43.20 27.22
CA ASN A 93 -8.01 44.55 27.21
C ASN A 93 -7.94 45.21 25.83
N TYR A 94 -7.12 44.67 24.92
CA TYR A 94 -6.98 45.10 23.53
C TYR A 94 -7.60 44.10 22.54
N GLY A 95 -8.28 43.06 23.05
CA GLY A 95 -8.82 41.96 22.24
C GLY A 95 -7.79 40.95 21.75
N LEU A 96 -6.57 40.98 22.29
CA LEU A 96 -5.42 40.21 21.77
C LEU A 96 -5.12 38.98 22.63
N THR A 97 -4.60 37.94 21.98
CA THR A 97 -4.03 36.75 22.62
C THR A 97 -2.53 36.66 22.34
N VAL A 98 -1.74 36.08 23.25
CA VAL A 98 -0.32 35.81 23.02
C VAL A 98 -0.20 34.53 22.19
N ASP A 99 0.55 34.57 21.10
CA ASP A 99 0.92 33.39 20.33
C ASP A 99 1.74 32.44 21.23
N GLN A 100 1.30 31.19 21.37
CA GLN A 100 1.90 30.23 22.30
C GLN A 100 3.13 29.53 21.71
N ASP A 101 3.27 29.51 20.39
CA ASP A 101 4.37 28.82 19.70
C ASP A 101 5.61 29.73 19.64
N GLU A 102 5.40 31.05 19.56
CA GLU A 102 6.45 32.08 19.53
C GLU A 102 7.00 32.50 20.91
N LEU A 103 6.64 31.80 21.99
CA LEU A 103 7.08 32.12 23.37
C LEU A 103 8.61 32.15 23.54
N ALA A 104 9.39 31.61 22.61
CA ALA A 104 10.85 31.77 22.58
C ALA A 104 11.31 33.24 22.49
N LEU A 105 10.54 34.11 21.83
CA LEU A 105 10.86 35.54 21.67
C LEU A 105 10.63 36.35 22.96
N SER A 106 9.73 35.91 23.84
CA SER A 106 9.40 36.59 25.10
C SER A 106 10.62 36.83 26.01
N LYS A 107 11.62 35.95 25.90
CA LYS A 107 12.93 36.04 26.57
C LYS A 107 13.76 37.27 26.18
N ARG A 108 13.32 38.02 25.16
CA ARG A 108 13.90 39.29 24.69
C ARG A 108 12.92 40.48 24.85
N ASN A 109 11.85 40.28 25.62
CA ASN A 109 10.67 41.15 25.73
C ASN A 109 9.94 41.36 24.39
N ILE A 110 10.05 40.42 23.45
CA ILE A 110 9.32 40.45 22.17
C ILE A 110 8.19 39.42 22.25
N TYR A 111 6.97 39.84 22.00
CA TYR A 111 5.77 39.01 22.02
C TYR A 111 5.11 39.06 20.66
N VAL A 112 4.81 37.89 20.09
CA VAL A 112 3.86 37.79 18.99
C VAL A 112 2.47 37.70 19.61
N VAL A 113 1.55 38.54 19.13
CA VAL A 113 0.16 38.57 19.60
C VAL A 113 -0.80 38.58 18.42
N ASN A 114 -1.88 37.83 18.56
CA ASN A 114 -2.86 37.60 17.50
C ASN A 114 -4.07 38.50 17.73
N ALA A 115 -4.44 39.26 16.70
CA ALA A 115 -5.64 40.09 16.68
C ALA A 115 -6.89 39.25 16.34
N PRO A 116 -8.11 39.75 16.63
CA PRO A 116 -9.33 39.14 16.12
C PRO A 116 -9.30 39.03 14.59
N GLU A 117 -9.96 38.01 14.06
CA GLU A 117 -10.11 37.79 12.62
C GLU A 117 -10.79 38.99 11.95
N GLY A 118 -10.29 39.42 10.79
CA GLY A 118 -10.76 40.61 10.07
C GLY A 118 -10.40 41.97 10.72
N ALA A 119 -9.54 42.02 11.74
CA ALA A 119 -9.13 43.27 12.37
C ALA A 119 -7.98 43.98 11.62
N ASP A 120 -7.97 45.32 11.62
CA ASP A 120 -6.87 46.14 11.09
C ASP A 120 -5.62 46.03 11.99
N VAL A 121 -4.79 45.02 11.66
CA VAL A 121 -3.49 44.70 12.28
C VAL A 121 -2.57 45.94 12.33
N ALA A 122 -2.57 46.77 11.28
CA ALA A 122 -1.75 47.96 11.18
C ALA A 122 -2.24 49.10 12.10
N SER A 123 -3.56 49.24 12.32
CA SER A 123 -4.13 50.16 13.31
C SER A 123 -3.89 49.69 14.73
N ILE A 124 -4.05 48.40 15.01
CA ILE A 124 -3.77 47.84 16.34
C ILE A 124 -2.28 47.98 16.68
N ALA A 125 -1.37 47.69 15.75
CA ALA A 125 0.07 47.92 15.92
C ALA A 125 0.42 49.39 16.22
N ARG A 126 -0.23 50.35 15.55
CA ARG A 126 -0.09 51.79 15.85
C ARG A 126 -0.64 52.15 17.24
N GLN A 127 -1.76 51.57 17.65
CA GLN A 127 -2.35 51.80 18.98
C GLN A 127 -1.47 51.22 20.11
N LEU A 128 -0.93 50.02 19.92
CA LEU A 128 0.02 49.40 20.85
C LEU A 128 1.31 50.21 20.94
N SER A 129 1.86 50.67 19.80
CA SER A 129 3.05 51.56 19.76
C SER A 129 2.86 52.89 20.49
N ALA A 130 1.61 53.33 20.74
CA ALA A 130 1.33 54.52 21.52
C ALA A 130 1.29 54.28 23.05
N LEU A 131 1.41 53.03 23.52
CA LEU A 131 1.41 52.69 24.95
C LEU A 131 2.78 52.99 25.59
N PRO A 132 2.83 53.61 26.78
CA PRO A 132 4.08 54.07 27.41
C PRO A 132 5.03 52.95 27.87
N GLY A 133 4.62 51.68 27.75
CA GLY A 133 5.43 50.50 28.04
C GLY A 133 5.83 49.68 26.81
N VAL A 134 5.38 50.06 25.62
CA VAL A 134 5.75 49.44 24.35
C VAL A 134 6.93 50.21 23.76
N GLU A 135 7.95 49.50 23.29
CA GLU A 135 9.14 50.04 22.63
C GLU A 135 8.88 50.19 21.13
N TYR A 136 8.23 49.19 20.53
CA TYR A 136 7.60 49.24 19.19
C TYR A 136 6.54 48.13 19.06
N ALA A 137 5.55 48.33 18.18
CA ALA A 137 4.65 47.29 17.72
C ALA A 137 4.40 47.42 16.21
N GLN A 138 4.48 46.30 15.49
CA GLN A 138 4.31 46.25 14.03
C GLN A 138 3.59 44.97 13.60
N PRO A 139 2.95 44.93 12.43
CA PRO A 139 2.58 43.67 11.79
C PRO A 139 3.79 42.73 11.63
N ASP A 140 3.54 41.43 11.61
CA ASP A 140 4.55 40.42 11.29
C ASP A 140 4.72 40.31 9.77
N TYR A 141 5.82 40.85 9.23
CA TYR A 141 5.99 41.04 7.78
C TYR A 141 6.63 39.82 7.09
N VAL A 142 6.08 39.44 5.93
CA VAL A 142 6.59 38.35 5.10
C VAL A 142 7.67 38.87 4.15
N TYR A 143 8.80 38.16 4.10
CA TYR A 143 9.91 38.42 3.16
C TYR A 143 9.94 37.31 2.09
N GLU A 144 9.80 37.69 0.81
CA GLU A 144 9.99 36.79 -0.34
C GLU A 144 11.40 37.00 -0.95
N MET A 145 12.03 35.94 -1.48
CA MET A 145 13.30 36.03 -2.21
C MET A 145 13.10 35.71 -3.70
N ASP A 146 13.17 36.74 -4.54
CA ASP A 146 13.28 36.58 -6.00
C ASP A 146 14.75 36.31 -6.37
N ILE A 147 15.03 35.20 -7.06
CA ILE A 147 16.39 34.85 -7.49
C ILE A 147 16.58 35.21 -8.98
N GLU A 148 17.03 36.43 -9.26
CA GLU A 148 17.45 36.80 -10.62
C GLU A 148 18.82 36.17 -10.97
N PRO A 149 18.97 35.49 -12.12
CA PRO A 149 20.26 34.99 -12.61
C PRO A 149 21.18 36.12 -13.11
N ASN A 150 22.49 35.84 -13.21
CA ASN A 150 23.49 36.81 -13.66
C ASN A 150 23.88 36.70 -15.16
N ASP A 151 23.12 35.92 -15.93
CA ASP A 151 23.46 35.48 -17.28
C ASP A 151 23.09 36.55 -18.35
N GLU A 152 23.91 36.66 -19.40
CA GLU A 152 23.95 37.82 -20.32
C GLU A 152 22.60 38.18 -20.97
N TYR A 153 21.80 37.16 -21.30
CA TYR A 153 20.54 37.27 -22.02
C TYR A 153 19.30 36.88 -21.19
N TYR A 154 19.44 36.64 -19.88
CA TYR A 154 18.27 36.51 -18.98
C TYR A 154 17.28 37.68 -19.11
N PRO A 155 17.69 38.96 -19.32
CA PRO A 155 16.76 40.06 -19.60
C PRO A 155 15.87 39.89 -20.86
N ASN A 156 16.21 38.98 -21.78
CA ASN A 156 15.42 38.67 -22.97
C ASN A 156 14.36 37.58 -22.71
N GLN A 157 14.48 36.84 -21.60
CA GLN A 157 13.66 35.65 -21.31
C GLN A 157 12.38 36.01 -20.55
N TRP A 158 11.48 36.75 -21.19
CA TRP A 158 10.21 37.21 -20.60
C TRP A 158 9.40 36.06 -19.97
N GLY A 159 9.37 34.89 -20.64
CA GLY A 159 8.60 33.72 -20.22
C GLY A 159 8.95 33.21 -18.82
N LEU A 160 10.24 33.25 -18.42
CA LEU A 160 10.67 32.86 -17.07
C LEU A 160 10.00 33.69 -15.98
N LYS A 161 9.90 35.01 -16.20
CA LYS A 161 9.22 35.91 -15.26
C LYS A 161 7.70 35.72 -15.31
N LYS A 162 7.15 35.41 -16.49
CA LYS A 162 5.71 35.15 -16.69
C LYS A 162 5.22 33.93 -15.90
N ILE A 163 5.99 32.84 -15.88
CA ILE A 163 5.68 31.63 -15.11
C ILE A 163 6.20 31.67 -13.65
N ASN A 164 6.59 32.85 -13.15
CA ASN A 164 7.17 33.07 -11.82
C ASN A 164 8.39 32.19 -11.45
N ALA A 165 9.17 31.73 -12.43
CA ALA A 165 10.37 30.89 -12.19
C ALA A 165 11.39 31.53 -11.20
N PRO A 166 11.65 32.86 -11.19
CA PRO A 166 12.50 33.49 -10.17
C PRO A 166 12.04 33.29 -8.71
N LYS A 167 10.75 33.03 -8.48
CA LYS A 167 10.17 32.68 -7.17
C LYS A 167 10.18 31.18 -6.92
N ALA A 168 9.91 30.37 -7.95
CA ALA A 168 10.06 28.92 -7.91
C ALA A 168 11.46 28.51 -7.41
N TRP A 169 12.50 29.19 -7.88
CA TRP A 169 13.89 28.98 -7.47
C TRP A 169 14.21 29.32 -6.01
N GLY A 170 13.33 30.09 -5.34
CA GLY A 170 13.38 30.31 -3.89
C GLY A 170 12.92 29.09 -3.08
N ILE A 171 12.12 28.20 -3.68
CA ILE A 171 11.69 26.90 -3.11
C ILE A 171 12.66 25.81 -3.54
N THR A 172 12.86 25.62 -4.85
CA THR A 172 13.81 24.65 -5.40
C THR A 172 14.39 25.12 -6.73
N GLN A 173 15.68 24.91 -6.91
CA GLN A 173 16.40 25.18 -8.17
C GLN A 173 16.46 23.93 -9.07
N GLY A 174 15.66 22.91 -8.78
CA GLY A 174 15.70 21.62 -9.44
C GLY A 174 16.71 20.65 -8.84
N SER A 175 16.85 19.47 -9.47
CA SER A 175 17.67 18.38 -8.95
C SER A 175 18.40 17.65 -10.09
N ALA A 176 19.72 17.50 -9.96
CA ALA A 176 20.55 16.73 -10.89
C ALA A 176 20.34 15.20 -10.81
N LYS A 177 19.31 14.74 -10.10
CA LYS A 177 18.77 13.38 -10.18
C LYS A 177 17.64 13.28 -11.20
N VAL A 178 16.90 14.37 -11.43
CA VAL A 178 15.74 14.40 -12.34
C VAL A 178 16.26 14.56 -13.77
N THR A 179 15.74 13.73 -14.66
CA THR A 179 16.16 13.57 -16.04
C THR A 179 14.96 13.81 -16.96
N VAL A 180 15.05 14.88 -17.76
CA VAL A 180 14.05 15.20 -18.79
C VAL A 180 14.59 14.69 -20.13
N ALA A 181 13.89 13.74 -20.74
CA ALA A 181 14.19 13.29 -22.09
C ALA A 181 13.62 14.28 -23.12
N VAL A 182 14.44 14.65 -24.10
CA VAL A 182 14.07 15.52 -25.22
C VAL A 182 14.05 14.67 -26.48
N LEU A 183 12.85 14.31 -26.93
CA LEU A 183 12.60 13.53 -28.15
C LEU A 183 12.41 14.51 -29.30
N ASP A 184 13.48 14.80 -30.04
CA ASP A 184 13.52 15.94 -30.98
C ASP A 184 14.60 15.73 -32.08
N THR A 185 15.12 16.80 -32.68
CA THR A 185 16.19 16.80 -33.68
C THR A 185 17.59 16.49 -33.13
N GLY A 186 17.70 16.20 -31.82
CA GLY A 186 18.97 16.07 -31.09
C GLY A 186 19.29 17.30 -30.25
N VAL A 187 20.41 17.27 -29.52
CA VAL A 187 20.85 18.40 -28.67
C VAL A 187 22.35 18.61 -28.81
N ASP A 188 22.81 19.83 -29.09
CA ASP A 188 24.24 20.12 -29.12
C ASP A 188 24.85 20.19 -27.70
N ALA A 189 25.30 19.02 -27.21
CA ALA A 189 26.03 18.86 -25.95
C ALA A 189 27.35 19.66 -25.85
N ARG A 190 27.78 20.36 -26.92
CA ARG A 190 28.93 21.28 -26.90
C ARG A 190 28.52 22.73 -26.64
N HIS A 191 27.22 23.04 -26.64
CA HIS A 191 26.71 24.38 -26.40
C HIS A 191 27.12 24.87 -25.00
N PRO A 192 27.65 26.10 -24.82
CA PRO A 192 28.23 26.56 -23.55
C PRO A 192 27.32 26.39 -22.32
N ASP A 193 26.02 26.63 -22.49
CA ASP A 193 24.98 26.51 -21.45
C ASP A 193 24.35 25.12 -21.30
N LEU A 194 24.71 24.13 -22.14
CA LEU A 194 24.13 22.77 -22.10
C LEU A 194 25.14 21.66 -21.83
N LYS A 195 26.44 21.92 -22.03
CA LYS A 195 27.54 20.93 -21.88
C LYS A 195 27.58 20.20 -20.52
N ASP A 196 27.10 20.84 -19.45
CA ASP A 196 27.07 20.28 -18.09
C ASP A 196 25.68 19.69 -17.73
N ARG A 197 24.74 19.68 -18.68
CA ARG A 197 23.33 19.23 -18.54
C ARG A 197 23.03 17.97 -19.33
N VAL A 198 23.53 17.92 -20.56
CA VAL A 198 23.22 16.85 -21.52
C VAL A 198 23.96 15.57 -21.11
N LEU A 199 23.23 14.46 -21.09
CA LEU A 199 23.73 13.10 -20.84
C LEU A 199 24.22 12.45 -22.14
N GLU A 200 24.83 11.27 -22.02
CA GLU A 200 24.91 10.34 -23.16
C GLU A 200 23.48 9.93 -23.58
N GLY A 201 23.24 9.83 -24.88
CA GLY A 201 21.92 9.54 -25.47
C GLY A 201 22.05 8.84 -26.82
N TYR A 202 20.98 8.82 -27.61
CA TYR A 202 20.94 8.03 -28.85
C TYR A 202 20.26 8.73 -30.04
N ASP A 203 20.79 8.50 -31.24
CA ASP A 203 20.23 8.92 -32.52
C ASP A 203 19.60 7.72 -33.23
N PHE A 204 18.26 7.68 -33.28
CA PHE A 204 17.51 6.63 -33.96
C PHE A 204 17.41 6.85 -35.48
N VAL A 205 17.62 8.08 -35.95
CA VAL A 205 17.55 8.45 -37.38
C VAL A 205 18.82 8.01 -38.12
N ASN A 206 19.99 8.20 -37.51
CA ASN A 206 21.28 7.74 -38.02
C ASN A 206 21.73 6.40 -37.41
N ASN A 207 21.05 5.92 -36.35
CA ASN A 207 21.32 4.68 -35.62
C ASN A 207 22.73 4.62 -34.99
N ASP A 208 23.09 5.68 -34.24
CA ASP A 208 24.34 5.75 -33.47
C ASP A 208 24.22 6.50 -32.13
N SER A 209 25.32 6.60 -31.38
CA SER A 209 25.37 7.20 -30.03
C SER A 209 25.71 8.70 -30.04
N TYR A 210 25.42 9.42 -31.12
CA TYR A 210 25.73 10.85 -31.28
C TYR A 210 24.48 11.66 -31.66
N PRO A 211 23.51 11.86 -30.73
CA PRO A 211 22.32 12.69 -30.94
C PRO A 211 22.62 14.20 -30.99
N SER A 212 23.64 14.60 -31.76
CA SER A 212 23.95 15.99 -32.03
C SER A 212 22.87 16.61 -32.90
N ASP A 213 22.41 17.79 -32.52
CA ASP A 213 21.44 18.55 -33.30
C ASP A 213 22.06 19.03 -34.62
N ASP A 214 21.41 18.69 -35.73
CA ASP A 214 21.75 19.10 -37.10
C ASP A 214 20.69 20.04 -37.71
N ASN A 215 19.66 20.38 -36.94
CA ASN A 215 18.57 21.29 -37.28
C ASN A 215 18.60 22.56 -36.41
N GLY A 216 18.66 22.37 -35.09
CA GLY A 216 18.72 23.40 -34.06
C GLY A 216 17.51 23.46 -33.12
N HIS A 217 16.41 22.75 -33.43
CA HIS A 217 15.16 22.78 -32.66
C HIS A 217 15.27 22.10 -31.29
N GLY A 218 15.77 20.86 -31.21
CA GLY A 218 15.96 20.18 -29.92
C GLY A 218 16.95 20.90 -28.99
N THR A 219 17.92 21.63 -29.56
CA THR A 219 18.79 22.55 -28.79
C THR A 219 18.04 23.77 -28.26
N MET A 220 17.00 24.27 -28.94
CA MET A 220 16.13 25.33 -28.40
C MET A 220 15.30 24.82 -27.22
N VAL A 221 14.70 23.63 -27.37
CA VAL A 221 13.88 22.96 -26.36
C VAL A 221 14.69 22.67 -25.09
N ALA A 222 15.86 22.05 -25.22
CA ALA A 222 16.76 21.76 -24.09
C ALA A 222 17.26 23.05 -23.38
N GLY A 223 17.35 24.17 -24.10
CA GLY A 223 17.68 25.48 -23.54
C GLY A 223 16.63 26.02 -22.58
N VAL A 224 15.36 25.99 -22.97
CA VAL A 224 14.23 26.42 -22.14
C VAL A 224 14.14 25.57 -20.87
N ILE A 225 14.33 24.25 -21.00
CA ILE A 225 14.30 23.33 -19.85
C ILE A 225 15.46 23.61 -18.89
N ALA A 226 16.71 23.52 -19.36
CA ALA A 226 17.84 23.15 -18.50
C ALA A 226 19.09 24.07 -18.57
N ALA A 227 19.11 25.14 -19.36
CA ALA A 227 20.32 25.96 -19.55
C ALA A 227 20.98 26.43 -18.22
N VAL A 228 22.31 26.39 -18.17
CA VAL A 228 23.11 26.56 -16.93
C VAL A 228 23.09 28.00 -16.41
N ALA A 229 22.03 28.36 -15.68
CA ALA A 229 21.89 29.64 -14.99
C ALA A 229 22.97 29.90 -13.92
N ASN A 230 23.28 31.18 -13.68
CA ASN A 230 24.36 31.71 -12.83
C ASN A 230 25.79 31.37 -13.30
N ASN A 231 26.00 31.21 -14.61
CA ASN A 231 27.32 31.04 -15.18
C ASN A 231 27.93 32.35 -15.75
N GLY A 232 27.10 33.37 -15.98
CA GLY A 232 27.51 34.67 -16.52
C GLY A 232 27.61 34.72 -18.04
N THR A 233 27.04 33.74 -18.73
CA THR A 233 26.96 33.60 -20.19
C THR A 233 25.52 33.26 -20.54
N GLY A 234 25.01 33.78 -21.66
CA GLY A 234 23.81 33.20 -22.26
C GLY A 234 22.54 33.32 -21.41
N ILE A 235 21.88 32.18 -21.14
CA ILE A 235 20.50 32.13 -20.61
C ILE A 235 20.35 31.22 -19.38
N ALA A 236 19.22 31.36 -18.70
CA ALA A 236 18.76 30.44 -17.66
C ALA A 236 17.69 29.47 -18.20
N GLY A 237 17.80 28.18 -17.86
CA GLY A 237 16.70 27.22 -17.97
C GLY A 237 15.71 27.37 -16.81
N VAL A 238 14.47 26.90 -17.01
CA VAL A 238 13.43 26.86 -15.98
C VAL A 238 13.86 25.94 -14.82
N ASP A 239 14.38 24.76 -15.11
CA ASP A 239 15.08 23.94 -14.12
C ASP A 239 16.59 24.18 -14.22
N ARG A 240 17.17 24.60 -13.11
CA ARG A 240 18.57 25.06 -13.07
C ARG A 240 19.54 23.95 -12.66
N ARG A 241 19.08 22.71 -12.52
CA ARG A 241 19.87 21.60 -11.96
C ARG A 241 19.62 20.23 -12.59
N CYS A 242 18.50 19.99 -13.27
CA CYS A 242 18.17 18.73 -13.94
C CYS A 242 19.17 18.32 -15.05
N LYS A 243 18.92 17.15 -15.61
CA LYS A 243 19.68 16.55 -16.71
C LYS A 243 18.81 16.38 -17.95
N ILE A 244 19.40 16.57 -19.12
CA ILE A 244 18.75 16.33 -20.40
C ILE A 244 19.23 14.99 -20.94
N LEU A 245 18.31 14.07 -21.22
CA LEU A 245 18.60 12.86 -22.01
C LEU A 245 18.26 13.16 -23.49
N PRO A 246 19.26 13.33 -24.37
CA PRO A 246 19.01 13.69 -25.76
C PRO A 246 18.62 12.44 -26.56
N VAL A 247 17.44 12.45 -27.17
CA VAL A 247 16.93 11.34 -27.98
C VAL A 247 16.56 11.89 -29.35
N LYS A 248 17.41 11.63 -30.35
CA LYS A 248 17.21 12.16 -31.71
C LYS A 248 16.29 11.22 -32.49
N VAL A 249 15.07 11.69 -32.71
CA VAL A 249 13.96 11.00 -33.41
C VAL A 249 13.45 11.80 -34.63
N ALA A 250 14.03 12.98 -34.86
CA ALA A 250 13.78 13.79 -36.04
C ALA A 250 15.03 13.99 -36.92
N THR A 251 14.79 13.90 -38.23
CA THR A 251 15.74 14.22 -39.31
C THR A 251 16.18 15.68 -39.30
N ALA A 252 17.28 15.98 -40.00
CA ALA A 252 17.79 17.36 -40.15
C ALA A 252 16.76 18.34 -40.74
N ASP A 253 15.84 17.86 -41.59
CA ASP A 253 14.75 18.64 -42.18
C ASP A 253 13.51 18.77 -41.26
N GLY A 254 13.56 18.22 -40.04
CA GLY A 254 12.47 18.30 -39.04
C GLY A 254 11.37 17.24 -39.17
N TYR A 255 11.52 16.24 -40.04
CA TYR A 255 10.57 15.12 -40.12
C TYR A 255 10.83 14.07 -39.03
N PHE A 256 9.76 13.67 -38.35
CA PHE A 256 9.69 12.59 -37.37
C PHE A 256 9.11 11.32 -38.03
N TYR A 257 9.51 10.13 -37.57
CA TYR A 257 8.93 8.86 -37.98
C TYR A 257 8.47 8.05 -36.77
N SER A 258 7.31 7.39 -36.89
CA SER A 258 6.68 6.63 -35.79
C SER A 258 7.61 5.55 -35.22
N SER A 259 8.40 4.87 -36.06
CA SER A 259 9.41 3.89 -35.63
C SER A 259 10.41 4.48 -34.64
N ASP A 260 10.92 5.66 -34.99
CA ASP A 260 12.04 6.31 -34.32
C ASP A 260 11.54 6.95 -33.01
N VAL A 261 10.31 7.49 -33.03
CA VAL A 261 9.58 7.95 -31.84
C VAL A 261 9.29 6.81 -30.86
N ILE A 262 8.85 5.63 -31.34
CA ILE A 262 8.57 4.46 -30.48
C ILE A 262 9.84 3.98 -29.77
N GLU A 263 10.91 3.72 -30.53
CA GLU A 263 12.21 3.32 -29.96
C GLU A 263 12.76 4.41 -29.03
N GLY A 264 12.57 5.69 -29.37
CA GLY A 264 12.95 6.82 -28.53
C GLY A 264 12.19 6.93 -27.20
N ILE A 265 10.89 6.62 -27.18
CA ILE A 265 10.08 6.55 -25.94
C ILE A 265 10.58 5.41 -25.06
N TYR A 266 10.75 4.20 -25.60
CA TYR A 266 11.28 3.07 -24.83
C TYR A 266 12.70 3.35 -24.31
N TYR A 267 13.56 3.95 -25.11
CA TYR A 267 14.91 4.36 -24.72
C TYR A 267 14.94 5.40 -23.60
N ALA A 268 14.02 6.37 -23.62
CA ALA A 268 13.90 7.36 -22.54
C ALA A 268 13.48 6.72 -21.22
N VAL A 269 12.51 5.80 -21.26
CA VAL A 269 12.02 5.06 -20.08
C VAL A 269 13.11 4.12 -19.53
N ASP A 270 13.76 3.31 -20.37
CA ASP A 270 14.85 2.41 -19.96
C ASP A 270 16.12 3.18 -19.53
N GLY A 271 16.30 4.40 -20.04
CA GLY A 271 17.33 5.35 -19.61
C GLY A 271 17.05 6.01 -18.25
N GLY A 272 15.83 5.85 -17.71
CA GLY A 272 15.43 6.44 -16.43
C GLY A 272 15.11 7.93 -16.50
N ALA A 273 14.46 8.39 -17.58
CA ALA A 273 13.84 9.71 -17.61
C ALA A 273 12.59 9.75 -16.72
N ASP A 274 12.43 10.84 -15.96
CA ASP A 274 11.24 11.08 -15.12
C ASP A 274 10.18 11.90 -15.90
N VAL A 275 10.60 12.64 -16.93
CA VAL A 275 9.73 13.42 -17.84
C VAL A 275 10.18 13.20 -19.29
N ILE A 276 9.23 13.02 -20.22
CA ILE A 276 9.45 13.00 -21.68
C ILE A 276 8.81 14.24 -22.30
N ASN A 277 9.63 15.07 -22.94
CA ASN A 277 9.22 16.25 -23.69
C ASN A 277 9.16 15.94 -25.19
N MET A 278 7.96 16.05 -25.78
CA MET A 278 7.68 15.87 -27.21
C MET A 278 7.25 17.19 -27.85
N SER A 279 8.22 18.01 -28.24
CA SER A 279 7.99 19.34 -28.84
C SER A 279 7.57 19.26 -30.33
N PHE A 280 6.74 18.28 -30.68
CA PHE A 280 6.32 17.95 -32.04
C PHE A 280 4.88 17.40 -32.05
N GLY A 281 4.27 17.35 -33.24
CA GLY A 281 2.97 16.68 -33.45
C GLY A 281 2.57 16.62 -34.93
N GLY A 282 1.42 16.03 -35.22
CA GLY A 282 0.82 16.04 -36.55
C GLY A 282 -0.66 15.62 -36.60
N GLU A 283 -1.26 15.77 -37.78
CA GLU A 283 -2.68 15.44 -38.10
C GLU A 283 -2.98 13.92 -38.10
N LEU A 284 -2.73 13.24 -36.99
CA LEU A 284 -3.03 11.82 -36.79
C LEU A 284 -4.07 11.66 -35.67
N ASP A 285 -4.98 10.70 -35.82
CA ASP A 285 -5.86 10.26 -34.73
C ASP A 285 -5.16 9.17 -33.90
N VAL A 286 -5.47 9.04 -32.61
CA VAL A 286 -4.88 8.06 -31.68
C VAL A 286 -4.95 6.61 -32.22
N LEU A 287 -6.01 6.30 -32.98
CA LEU A 287 -6.22 5.00 -33.61
C LEU A 287 -5.44 4.80 -34.94
N ALA A 288 -4.89 5.87 -35.52
CA ALA A 288 -4.09 5.81 -36.75
C ALA A 288 -2.64 5.42 -36.46
N ASP A 289 -2.08 5.86 -35.33
CA ASP A 289 -0.74 5.47 -34.84
C ASP A 289 -0.81 4.82 -33.45
N ARG A 290 -1.58 3.74 -33.39
CA ARG A 290 -1.74 2.90 -32.19
C ARG A 290 -0.40 2.48 -31.56
N PRO A 291 0.66 2.09 -32.31
CA PRO A 291 1.93 1.67 -31.70
C PRO A 291 2.64 2.80 -30.92
N VAL A 292 2.57 4.06 -31.37
CA VAL A 292 3.03 5.20 -30.56
C VAL A 292 2.18 5.35 -29.30
N SER A 293 0.86 5.24 -29.42
CA SER A 293 -0.07 5.31 -28.27
C SER A 293 0.19 4.23 -27.22
N GLU A 294 0.57 3.02 -27.65
CA GLU A 294 0.97 1.91 -26.76
C GLU A 294 2.33 2.16 -26.09
N ALA A 295 3.28 2.82 -26.76
CA ALA A 295 4.54 3.25 -26.16
C ALA A 295 4.36 4.39 -25.15
N LEU A 296 3.48 5.36 -25.45
CA LEU A 296 3.09 6.44 -24.52
C LEU A 296 2.42 5.87 -23.27
N LEU A 297 1.44 4.96 -23.42
CA LEU A 297 0.85 4.25 -22.28
C LEU A 297 1.92 3.57 -21.42
N TYR A 298 2.85 2.85 -22.06
CA TYR A 298 3.91 2.14 -21.34
C TYR A 298 4.77 3.09 -20.51
N ALA A 299 5.10 4.28 -21.02
CA ALA A 299 5.87 5.29 -20.30
C ALA A 299 5.11 5.86 -19.09
N GLY A 300 3.83 6.22 -19.25
CA GLY A 300 2.97 6.63 -18.13
C GLY A 300 2.84 5.53 -17.07
N GLN A 301 2.67 4.27 -17.49
CA GLN A 301 2.70 3.07 -16.62
C GLN A 301 4.08 2.73 -16.02
N LYS A 302 5.10 3.56 -16.23
CA LYS A 302 6.39 3.51 -15.51
C LYS A 302 6.61 4.73 -14.62
N GLY A 303 5.61 5.61 -14.49
CA GLY A 303 5.70 6.85 -13.72
C GLY A 303 6.39 7.99 -14.45
N VAL A 304 6.58 7.89 -15.77
CA VAL A 304 7.21 8.94 -16.57
C VAL A 304 6.15 9.93 -17.04
N LEU A 305 6.27 11.20 -16.65
CA LEU A 305 5.35 12.24 -17.10
C LEU A 305 5.57 12.53 -18.60
N LEU A 306 4.49 12.72 -19.34
CA LEU A 306 4.52 12.99 -20.77
C LEU A 306 3.99 14.39 -21.05
N VAL A 307 4.75 15.19 -21.82
CA VAL A 307 4.38 16.57 -22.15
C VAL A 307 4.60 16.78 -23.64
N ALA A 308 3.60 17.34 -24.34
CA ALA A 308 3.65 17.55 -25.78
C ALA A 308 3.11 18.92 -26.22
N ALA A 309 3.59 19.38 -27.38
CA ALA A 309 3.10 20.59 -28.02
C ALA A 309 1.74 20.35 -28.70
N SER A 310 0.75 21.21 -28.51
CA SER A 310 -0.58 21.01 -29.13
C SER A 310 -0.56 21.13 -30.68
N GLY A 311 0.46 21.78 -31.23
CA GLY A 311 0.66 22.06 -32.67
C GLY A 311 0.51 23.55 -33.03
N ASN A 312 0.69 23.91 -34.29
CA ASN A 312 0.90 25.30 -34.74
C ASN A 312 0.01 25.72 -35.94
N GLU A 313 -1.12 25.04 -36.12
CA GLU A 313 -1.99 25.17 -37.29
C GLU A 313 -3.22 26.06 -37.05
N GLY A 314 -3.46 26.48 -35.79
CA GLY A 314 -4.69 27.17 -35.37
C GLY A 314 -5.94 26.28 -35.47
N THR A 315 -5.78 24.96 -35.24
CA THR A 315 -6.84 23.96 -35.39
C THR A 315 -6.92 23.03 -34.17
N ALA A 316 -7.37 21.77 -34.33
CA ALA A 316 -7.49 20.81 -33.25
C ALA A 316 -6.12 20.36 -32.72
N VAL A 317 -6.05 20.02 -31.44
CA VAL A 317 -4.84 19.45 -30.80
C VAL A 317 -4.32 18.23 -31.58
N SER A 318 -3.04 18.25 -31.92
CA SER A 318 -2.36 17.25 -32.73
C SER A 318 -1.81 16.09 -31.89
N PHE A 319 -1.69 14.90 -32.47
CA PHE A 319 -1.04 13.76 -31.82
C PHE A 319 0.49 13.96 -31.83
N PRO A 320 1.24 13.71 -30.72
CA PRO A 320 0.86 12.95 -29.53
C PRO A 320 0.06 13.70 -28.44
N ALA A 321 0.02 15.04 -28.42
CA ALA A 321 -0.73 15.80 -27.41
C ALA A 321 -2.24 15.47 -27.39
N LEU A 322 -2.81 15.00 -28.50
CA LEU A 322 -4.17 14.47 -28.61
C LEU A 322 -4.46 13.22 -27.73
N TYR A 323 -3.44 12.62 -27.13
CA TYR A 323 -3.56 11.39 -26.34
C TYR A 323 -3.56 11.70 -24.84
N ALA A 324 -4.74 11.64 -24.22
CA ALA A 324 -5.02 12.15 -22.87
C ALA A 324 -3.96 11.91 -21.77
N PRO A 325 -3.21 10.77 -21.69
CA PRO A 325 -2.08 10.63 -20.76
C PRO A 325 -0.83 11.49 -21.07
N VAL A 326 -0.98 12.63 -21.76
CA VAL A 326 0.10 13.50 -22.26
C VAL A 326 -0.33 14.95 -22.16
N ILE A 327 0.28 15.73 -21.26
CA ILE A 327 -0.03 17.15 -21.06
C ILE A 327 0.16 17.91 -22.38
N ALA A 328 -0.95 18.38 -22.95
CA ALA A 328 -1.06 19.14 -24.18
C ALA A 328 -0.87 20.63 -23.91
N VAL A 329 0.23 21.19 -24.43
CA VAL A 329 0.65 22.56 -24.11
C VAL A 329 0.39 23.54 -25.25
N GLY A 330 -0.46 24.53 -24.98
CA GLY A 330 -0.79 25.65 -25.86
C GLY A 330 0.17 26.84 -25.74
N ALA A 331 0.18 27.73 -26.74
CA ALA A 331 1.12 28.85 -26.85
C ALA A 331 0.46 30.21 -26.56
N GLY A 332 0.92 30.88 -25.49
CA GLY A 332 0.56 32.26 -25.16
C GLY A 332 1.71 33.26 -25.35
N ASP A 333 1.37 34.53 -25.54
CA ASP A 333 2.30 35.65 -25.64
C ASP A 333 2.61 36.34 -24.29
N GLU A 334 3.43 37.40 -24.32
CA GLU A 334 3.79 38.18 -23.13
C GLU A 334 2.59 38.94 -22.51
N GLN A 335 1.46 39.03 -23.22
CA GLN A 335 0.24 39.69 -22.78
C GLN A 335 -0.82 38.70 -22.22
N ASP A 336 -0.49 37.40 -22.10
CA ASP A 336 -1.43 36.30 -21.81
C ASP A 336 -2.53 36.10 -22.87
N VAL A 337 -2.22 36.39 -24.13
CA VAL A 337 -3.10 36.11 -25.26
C VAL A 337 -2.63 34.83 -25.96
N ILE A 338 -3.53 33.85 -26.10
CA ILE A 338 -3.30 32.66 -26.92
C ILE A 338 -3.17 33.05 -28.39
N THR A 339 -2.20 32.46 -29.09
CA THR A 339 -1.87 32.85 -30.47
C THR A 339 -2.83 32.24 -31.49
N ASP A 340 -3.05 32.95 -32.61
CA ASP A 340 -3.80 32.47 -33.78
C ASP A 340 -3.28 31.12 -34.34
N PHE A 341 -2.03 30.75 -34.04
CA PHE A 341 -1.42 29.48 -34.45
C PHE A 341 -1.59 28.35 -33.43
N SER A 342 -1.88 28.64 -32.15
CA SER A 342 -1.98 27.59 -31.13
C SER A 342 -3.16 26.67 -31.45
N ASN A 343 -2.88 25.38 -31.58
CA ASN A 343 -3.95 24.39 -31.63
C ASN A 343 -4.67 24.34 -30.28
N HIS A 344 -5.97 24.08 -30.35
CA HIS A 344 -6.97 24.25 -29.29
C HIS A 344 -8.04 23.15 -29.40
N GLY A 345 -8.82 22.94 -28.35
CA GLY A 345 -9.88 21.92 -28.30
C GLY A 345 -10.03 21.30 -26.92
N PRO A 346 -10.87 20.25 -26.78
CA PRO A 346 -11.05 19.54 -25.52
C PRO A 346 -9.77 18.95 -24.90
N PRO A 347 -8.84 18.30 -25.64
CA PRO A 347 -7.62 17.74 -25.04
C PRO A 347 -6.51 18.81 -24.95
N LEU A 348 -6.76 19.90 -24.23
CA LEU A 348 -5.79 20.98 -24.02
C LEU A 348 -5.75 21.32 -22.53
N ASP A 349 -4.59 21.12 -21.91
CA ASP A 349 -4.52 21.07 -20.44
C ASP A 349 -3.97 22.37 -19.87
N VAL A 350 -2.90 22.93 -20.47
CA VAL A 350 -2.33 24.22 -20.04
C VAL A 350 -1.74 25.04 -21.18
N ALA A 351 -1.69 26.36 -20.97
CA ALA A 351 -0.94 27.29 -21.79
C ALA A 351 0.42 27.62 -21.19
N ALA A 352 1.44 27.86 -22.03
CA ALA A 352 2.74 28.34 -21.59
C ALA A 352 3.34 29.37 -22.59
N PRO A 353 4.41 30.11 -22.21
CA PRO A 353 5.06 31.07 -23.09
C PRO A 353 5.53 30.45 -24.41
N GLY A 354 4.96 30.88 -25.54
CA GLY A 354 5.22 30.29 -26.87
C GLY A 354 5.56 31.31 -27.97
N VAL A 355 5.83 32.56 -27.63
CA VAL A 355 6.15 33.64 -28.60
C VAL A 355 7.45 34.35 -28.23
N ASN A 356 8.32 34.60 -29.22
CA ASN A 356 9.61 35.27 -29.07
C ASN A 356 10.45 34.66 -27.92
N ILE A 357 10.48 33.33 -27.85
CA ILE A 357 11.15 32.59 -26.78
C ILE A 357 12.65 32.55 -27.07
N TYR A 358 13.39 33.43 -26.38
CA TYR A 358 14.83 33.56 -26.54
C TYR A 358 15.58 32.42 -25.83
N THR A 359 16.20 31.53 -26.61
CA THR A 359 16.81 30.28 -26.12
C THR A 359 18.10 29.92 -26.89
N THR A 360 18.75 28.80 -26.52
CA THR A 360 19.97 28.26 -27.16
C THR A 360 19.69 27.70 -28.56
N TYR A 361 20.67 27.73 -29.46
CA TYR A 361 20.53 27.21 -30.82
C TYR A 361 21.88 26.70 -31.37
N SER A 362 21.85 25.59 -32.11
CA SER A 362 23.00 25.10 -32.86
C SER A 362 22.56 24.17 -33.99
N ASP A 363 22.86 24.55 -35.24
CA ASP A 363 22.66 23.71 -36.44
C ASP A 363 23.79 22.66 -36.61
N GLY A 364 24.37 22.22 -35.50
CA GLY A 364 25.62 21.44 -35.44
C GLY A 364 26.88 22.22 -35.85
N ARG A 365 26.77 23.37 -36.52
CA ARG A 365 27.91 24.16 -37.04
C ARG A 365 28.35 25.24 -36.06
N LYS A 366 27.42 25.92 -35.37
CA LYS A 366 27.77 26.99 -34.41
C LYS A 366 26.71 27.20 -33.31
N ALA A 367 27.10 26.90 -32.07
CA ALA A 367 26.41 27.34 -30.85
C ALA A 367 26.20 28.86 -30.80
N THR A 368 24.96 29.28 -30.52
CA THR A 368 24.50 30.67 -30.50
C THR A 368 23.12 30.74 -29.81
N TYR A 369 22.50 31.92 -29.73
CA TYR A 369 21.16 32.10 -29.18
C TYR A 369 20.22 32.71 -30.23
N ALA A 370 18.92 32.41 -30.13
CA ALA A 370 17.89 32.87 -31.06
C ALA A 370 16.50 32.94 -30.39
N SER A 371 15.57 33.69 -30.97
CA SER A 371 14.14 33.61 -30.64
C SER A 371 13.42 32.68 -31.61
N ALA A 372 12.41 31.96 -31.13
CA ALA A 372 11.42 31.26 -31.94
C ALA A 372 10.00 31.40 -31.37
N ASP A 373 9.01 31.10 -32.21
CA ASP A 373 7.58 31.05 -31.88
C ASP A 373 7.10 29.60 -32.08
N GLY A 374 6.20 29.10 -31.22
CA GLY A 374 5.56 27.80 -31.37
C GLY A 374 5.13 27.15 -30.05
N THR A 375 4.13 26.27 -30.10
CA THR A 375 3.77 25.37 -28.98
C THR A 375 4.91 24.42 -28.60
N SER A 376 5.79 24.12 -29.55
CA SER A 376 7.06 23.39 -29.34
C SER A 376 8.04 24.09 -28.39
N LEU A 377 7.94 25.42 -28.26
CA LEU A 377 8.69 26.23 -27.29
C LEU A 377 7.92 26.46 -25.99
N ALA A 378 6.59 26.22 -25.99
CA ALA A 378 5.74 26.31 -24.81
C ALA A 378 5.83 25.04 -23.93
N ALA A 379 5.74 23.85 -24.54
CA ALA A 379 5.90 22.54 -23.89
C ALA A 379 7.11 22.43 -22.93
N PRO A 380 8.34 22.85 -23.30
CA PRO A 380 9.49 22.76 -22.40
C PRO A 380 9.42 23.61 -21.12
N PHE A 381 8.56 24.64 -21.04
CA PHE A 381 8.31 25.33 -19.77
C PHE A 381 7.55 24.41 -18.79
N VAL A 382 6.57 23.64 -19.28
CA VAL A 382 5.77 22.69 -18.50
C VAL A 382 6.63 21.49 -18.09
N SER A 383 7.37 20.89 -19.02
CA SER A 383 8.32 19.79 -18.76
C SER A 383 9.34 20.12 -17.67
N ALA A 384 9.74 21.39 -17.56
CA ALA A 384 10.68 21.87 -16.55
C ALA A 384 10.01 22.30 -15.24
N ALA A 385 8.76 22.78 -15.26
CA ALA A 385 7.98 22.95 -14.03
C ALA A 385 7.70 21.59 -13.35
N ALA A 386 7.42 20.56 -14.14
CA ALA A 386 7.37 19.17 -13.68
C ALA A 386 8.71 18.70 -13.07
N SER A 387 9.85 18.99 -13.70
CA SER A 387 11.15 18.60 -13.12
C SER A 387 11.50 19.37 -11.85
N LEU A 388 11.01 20.61 -11.68
CA LEU A 388 11.07 21.33 -10.41
C LEU A 388 10.19 20.69 -9.34
N LEU A 389 8.98 20.24 -9.68
CA LEU A 389 8.08 19.50 -8.77
C LEU A 389 8.73 18.19 -8.30
N LEU A 390 9.21 17.36 -9.23
CA LEU A 390 9.95 16.11 -8.95
C LEU A 390 11.28 16.35 -8.21
N ALA A 391 11.80 17.57 -8.23
CA ALA A 391 12.96 17.99 -7.44
C ALA A 391 12.62 18.52 -6.04
N LYS A 392 11.37 18.93 -5.79
CA LYS A 392 10.80 19.23 -4.46
C LYS A 392 10.43 17.92 -3.77
N ASP A 393 9.69 17.06 -4.48
CA ASP A 393 9.22 15.76 -4.00
C ASP A 393 9.35 14.70 -5.11
N PRO A 394 10.27 13.72 -4.98
CA PRO A 394 10.58 12.75 -6.04
C PRO A 394 9.66 11.52 -6.04
N ASP A 395 8.69 11.43 -5.12
CA ASP A 395 7.78 10.29 -5.02
C ASP A 395 6.39 10.59 -5.64
N LEU A 396 6.18 11.80 -6.21
CA LEU A 396 4.97 12.20 -6.95
C LEU A 396 4.75 11.39 -8.24
N THR A 397 3.50 11.00 -8.50
CA THR A 397 3.07 10.35 -9.75
C THR A 397 2.78 11.36 -10.88
N PRO A 398 2.69 10.93 -12.15
CA PRO A 398 2.35 11.81 -13.27
C PRO A 398 1.08 12.64 -13.06
N ALA A 399 -0.03 12.01 -12.66
CA ALA A 399 -1.31 12.69 -12.46
C ALA A 399 -1.30 13.71 -11.29
N GLU A 400 -0.49 13.47 -10.25
CA GLU A 400 -0.27 14.47 -9.20
C GLU A 400 0.53 15.67 -9.73
N VAL A 401 1.56 15.45 -10.55
CA VAL A 401 2.36 16.54 -11.15
C VAL A 401 1.51 17.36 -12.14
N GLU A 402 0.66 16.70 -12.91
CA GLU A 402 -0.35 17.26 -13.82
C GLU A 402 -1.35 18.14 -13.05
N TYR A 403 -2.04 17.57 -12.05
CA TYR A 403 -2.95 18.32 -11.17
C TYR A 403 -2.29 19.55 -10.53
N LEU A 404 -1.06 19.42 -10.01
CA LEU A 404 -0.34 20.52 -9.37
C LEU A 404 0.04 21.63 -10.37
N ILE A 405 0.20 21.32 -11.66
CA ILE A 405 0.43 22.29 -12.74
C ILE A 405 -0.88 22.98 -13.16
N GLU A 406 -1.97 22.23 -13.28
CA GLU A 406 -3.28 22.71 -13.75
C GLU A 406 -4.07 23.51 -12.71
N SER A 407 -4.24 22.96 -11.50
CA SER A 407 -5.00 23.59 -10.41
C SER A 407 -4.34 24.86 -9.88
N SER A 408 -3.04 25.02 -10.14
CA SER A 408 -2.26 26.22 -9.84
C SER A 408 -2.11 27.19 -11.03
N ALA A 409 -2.60 26.80 -12.23
CA ALA A 409 -2.44 27.60 -13.44
C ALA A 409 -3.15 28.96 -13.31
N ALA A 410 -2.41 30.02 -13.63
CA ALA A 410 -2.88 31.39 -13.52
C ALA A 410 -3.88 31.69 -14.64
N LYS A 411 -5.17 31.75 -14.29
CA LYS A 411 -6.29 32.08 -15.20
C LYS A 411 -6.10 33.49 -15.80
N PRO A 412 -5.89 33.65 -17.12
CA PRO A 412 -5.77 34.96 -17.75
C PRO A 412 -7.08 35.75 -17.77
N ALA A 413 -7.03 37.08 -17.85
CA ALA A 413 -8.24 37.90 -18.00
C ALA A 413 -9.01 37.63 -19.32
N SER A 414 -8.31 37.12 -20.33
CA SER A 414 -8.84 36.62 -21.60
C SER A 414 -9.60 35.30 -21.49
N MET A 415 -9.41 34.55 -20.39
CA MET A 415 -10.10 33.30 -20.04
C MET A 415 -11.45 33.54 -19.35
N ALA A 416 -11.93 34.79 -19.28
CA ALA A 416 -13.24 35.22 -18.77
C ALA A 416 -13.60 34.87 -17.30
N GLY A 417 -12.77 34.09 -16.59
CA GLY A 417 -13.07 33.49 -15.29
C GLY A 417 -13.51 32.02 -15.36
N ASP A 418 -13.38 31.38 -16.52
CA ASP A 418 -13.59 29.94 -16.68
C ASP A 418 -12.57 29.14 -15.84
N GLU A 419 -12.95 27.94 -15.37
CA GLU A 419 -12.00 27.01 -14.74
C GLU A 419 -11.07 26.38 -15.78
N TRP A 420 -11.65 25.97 -16.91
CA TRP A 420 -10.99 25.39 -18.08
C TRP A 420 -11.70 25.89 -19.33
N ASN A 421 -10.98 26.17 -20.43
CA ASN A 421 -11.59 26.31 -21.76
C ASN A 421 -10.66 25.88 -22.90
N GLU A 422 -11.25 25.62 -24.08
CA GLU A 422 -10.58 24.98 -25.22
C GLU A 422 -9.33 25.71 -25.76
N TYR A 423 -9.12 27.00 -25.43
CA TYR A 423 -7.98 27.80 -25.90
C TYR A 423 -6.85 27.91 -24.87
N TYR A 424 -7.18 27.90 -23.57
CA TYR A 424 -6.23 28.13 -22.48
C TYR A 424 -5.93 26.86 -21.67
N GLY A 425 -6.69 25.79 -21.87
CA GLY A 425 -6.78 24.69 -20.91
C GLY A 425 -7.23 25.21 -19.55
N TYR A 426 -6.61 24.74 -18.48
CA TYR A 426 -6.75 25.31 -17.13
C TYR A 426 -6.07 26.68 -16.95
N GLY A 427 -5.44 27.27 -17.97
CA GLY A 427 -4.82 28.59 -17.90
C GLY A 427 -3.31 28.57 -18.12
N ARG A 428 -2.62 29.68 -17.81
CA ARG A 428 -1.17 29.76 -18.02
C ARG A 428 -0.41 29.16 -16.84
N LEU A 429 0.54 28.27 -17.12
CA LEU A 429 1.53 27.75 -16.19
C LEU A 429 2.09 28.84 -15.23
N ASP A 430 2.18 28.48 -13.94
CA ASP A 430 2.88 29.23 -12.92
C ASP A 430 3.69 28.26 -12.02
N ALA A 431 4.99 28.18 -12.25
CA ALA A 431 5.86 27.22 -11.57
C ALA A 431 6.05 27.52 -10.08
N TYR A 432 5.78 28.76 -9.63
CA TYR A 432 5.81 29.10 -8.20
C TYR A 432 4.50 28.73 -7.50
N ALA A 433 3.37 28.91 -8.18
CA ALA A 433 2.08 28.42 -7.69
C ALA A 433 2.08 26.88 -7.60
N ALA A 434 2.52 26.18 -8.66
CA ALA A 434 2.60 24.71 -8.68
C ALA A 434 3.45 24.13 -7.54
N LEU A 435 4.65 24.69 -7.31
CA LEU A 435 5.52 24.29 -6.19
C LEU A 435 4.91 24.54 -4.80
N LYS A 436 3.87 25.37 -4.69
CA LYS A 436 3.13 25.68 -3.46
C LYS A 436 1.76 25.04 -3.36
N GLN A 437 1.25 24.46 -4.43
CA GLN A 437 -0.05 23.81 -4.47
C GLN A 437 -0.02 22.52 -3.62
N GLU A 438 -1.17 22.18 -3.05
CA GLU A 438 -1.42 20.96 -2.29
C GLU A 438 -2.36 20.05 -3.10
N LEU A 439 -2.30 18.75 -2.86
CA LEU A 439 -3.13 17.74 -3.54
C LEU A 439 -4.58 17.73 -3.01
N PRO A 440 -5.56 17.24 -3.77
CA PRO A 440 -6.97 17.29 -3.39
C PRO A 440 -7.31 16.30 -2.26
N ASP A 441 -8.51 16.46 -1.67
CA ASP A 441 -8.98 15.65 -0.55
C ASP A 441 -9.86 14.48 -0.98
N LEU A 442 -9.22 13.41 -1.46
CA LEU A 442 -9.90 12.18 -1.89
C LEU A 442 -10.56 11.38 -0.74
N SER A 443 -10.68 11.92 0.47
CA SER A 443 -11.26 11.21 1.63
C SER A 443 -12.79 11.11 1.61
N ALA A 444 -13.46 11.84 0.70
CA ALA A 444 -14.91 11.79 0.46
C ALA A 444 -15.28 11.28 -0.95
N ASP A 445 -14.28 10.77 -1.66
CA ASP A 445 -14.32 10.38 -3.06
C ASP A 445 -15.05 9.04 -3.30
N VAL A 446 -15.42 8.75 -4.54
CA VAL A 446 -15.96 7.44 -4.93
C VAL A 446 -14.81 6.46 -5.13
N PRO A 447 -14.87 5.23 -4.57
CA PRO A 447 -13.78 4.28 -4.76
C PRO A 447 -13.54 3.93 -6.23
N ASP A 448 -12.32 4.19 -6.69
CA ASP A 448 -11.70 3.69 -7.92
C ASP A 448 -11.88 2.18 -8.16
N ASP A 449 -11.85 1.36 -7.10
CA ASP A 449 -11.88 -0.09 -7.24
C ASP A 449 -13.31 -0.65 -7.38
N LEU A 450 -13.50 -1.49 -8.39
CA LEU A 450 -14.77 -2.20 -8.67
C LEU A 450 -15.32 -3.01 -7.48
N GLN A 451 -14.48 -3.51 -6.56
CA GLN A 451 -14.95 -4.30 -5.42
C GLN A 451 -15.55 -3.37 -4.35
N GLN A 452 -14.91 -2.22 -4.13
CA GLN A 452 -15.33 -1.18 -3.18
C GLN A 452 -16.52 -0.36 -3.67
N ALA A 453 -16.55 0.02 -4.95
CA ALA A 453 -17.60 0.71 -5.74
C ALA A 453 -18.92 1.13 -5.04
N GLU A 454 -19.33 2.40 -5.09
CA GLU A 454 -20.49 2.90 -4.33
C GLU A 454 -21.86 2.39 -4.86
N MET A 455 -22.85 2.18 -3.98
CA MET A 455 -24.09 1.46 -4.33
C MET A 455 -25.23 2.40 -4.78
N LEU A 456 -25.50 2.47 -6.09
CA LEU A 456 -26.58 3.29 -6.65
C LEU A 456 -27.96 2.62 -6.56
N TYR A 457 -28.98 3.41 -6.18
CA TYR A 457 -30.37 2.95 -6.02
C TYR A 457 -31.33 3.61 -7.00
N ALA A 458 -32.32 2.86 -7.47
CA ALA A 458 -33.32 3.36 -8.40
C ALA A 458 -34.06 4.60 -7.85
N GLY A 459 -33.94 5.74 -8.53
CA GLY A 459 -34.60 6.99 -8.14
C GLY A 459 -33.90 7.78 -7.03
N LYS A 460 -32.67 7.42 -6.65
CA LYS A 460 -31.74 8.31 -5.94
C LYS A 460 -30.59 8.66 -6.89
N GLY A 461 -30.36 9.96 -7.08
CA GLY A 461 -29.10 10.44 -7.65
C GLY A 461 -28.09 10.70 -6.55
N VAL A 462 -26.81 10.62 -6.90
CA VAL A 462 -25.68 11.15 -6.14
C VAL A 462 -24.99 12.25 -6.96
N SER A 463 -24.10 13.01 -6.34
CA SER A 463 -23.32 14.06 -7.01
C SER A 463 -21.95 14.10 -6.36
N GLN A 464 -20.92 13.92 -7.17
CA GLN A 464 -19.51 13.71 -6.82
C GLN A 464 -18.65 14.49 -7.83
N ARG A 465 -17.33 14.40 -7.75
CA ARG A 465 -16.39 15.18 -8.55
C ARG A 465 -15.52 14.26 -9.40
N VAL A 466 -14.73 14.87 -10.27
CA VAL A 466 -13.48 14.26 -10.74
C VAL A 466 -12.41 15.19 -10.14
N ASP A 467 -11.86 14.85 -8.98
CA ASP A 467 -11.03 15.74 -8.16
C ASP A 467 -9.56 15.81 -8.62
N MET A 468 -9.08 14.85 -9.44
CA MET A 468 -7.78 14.92 -10.13
C MET A 468 -7.76 14.19 -11.49
N PRO A 469 -6.74 14.39 -12.35
CA PRO A 469 -6.55 13.57 -13.54
C PRO A 469 -6.45 12.09 -13.20
N THR A 470 -7.02 11.23 -14.04
CA THR A 470 -7.12 9.77 -13.83
C THR A 470 -7.95 9.30 -12.62
N ASP A 471 -8.86 10.14 -12.11
CA ASP A 471 -9.93 9.81 -11.16
C ASP A 471 -11.18 9.22 -11.85
N LEU A 472 -11.78 8.17 -11.26
CA LEU A 472 -12.48 7.09 -11.97
C LEU A 472 -13.60 6.41 -11.14
N ASP A 473 -14.65 7.15 -10.77
CA ASP A 473 -15.74 6.69 -9.90
C ASP A 473 -16.32 5.29 -10.26
N CYS A 474 -16.07 4.27 -9.43
CA CYS A 474 -16.78 3.00 -9.56
C CYS A 474 -18.09 2.99 -8.76
N TYR A 475 -19.17 2.60 -9.43
CA TYR A 475 -20.50 2.36 -8.86
C TYR A 475 -20.97 0.93 -9.08
N LYS A 476 -21.80 0.41 -8.17
CA LYS A 476 -22.49 -0.88 -8.28
C LYS A 476 -24.01 -0.76 -8.23
N VAL A 477 -24.70 -1.60 -9.00
CA VAL A 477 -26.17 -1.68 -9.06
C VAL A 477 -26.67 -3.12 -8.96
N GLU A 478 -27.70 -3.31 -8.15
CA GLU A 478 -28.38 -4.59 -7.96
C GLU A 478 -29.64 -4.66 -8.83
N VAL A 479 -29.60 -5.47 -9.88
CA VAL A 479 -30.72 -5.67 -10.79
C VAL A 479 -31.62 -6.78 -10.25
N THR A 480 -32.86 -6.43 -9.91
CA THR A 480 -33.82 -7.32 -9.26
C THR A 480 -34.53 -8.26 -10.23
N SER A 481 -34.76 -7.80 -11.47
CA SER A 481 -35.47 -8.54 -12.52
C SER A 481 -34.92 -8.19 -13.90
N SER A 482 -35.05 -9.10 -14.87
CA SER A 482 -34.48 -8.88 -16.20
C SER A 482 -35.22 -7.77 -16.96
N GLY A 483 -34.48 -6.80 -17.51
CA GLY A 483 -35.05 -5.64 -18.17
C GLY A 483 -33.97 -4.66 -18.64
N SER A 484 -34.36 -3.42 -18.96
CA SER A 484 -33.39 -2.35 -19.28
C SER A 484 -33.08 -1.54 -18.04
N VAL A 485 -31.79 -1.42 -17.71
CA VAL A 485 -31.28 -0.38 -16.81
C VAL A 485 -31.01 0.87 -17.64
N LYS A 486 -31.29 2.05 -17.08
CA LYS A 486 -30.92 3.36 -17.63
C LYS A 486 -30.06 4.08 -16.59
N VAL A 487 -28.95 4.64 -17.05
CA VAL A 487 -28.11 5.59 -16.31
C VAL A 487 -28.27 6.97 -16.95
N ALA A 488 -28.16 8.02 -16.15
CA ALA A 488 -28.00 9.39 -16.61
C ALA A 488 -26.92 10.07 -15.78
N VAL A 489 -26.02 10.79 -16.44
CA VAL A 489 -24.93 11.56 -15.83
C VAL A 489 -25.06 13.01 -16.29
N ASP A 490 -25.19 13.93 -15.35
CA ASP A 490 -25.27 15.37 -15.57
C ASP A 490 -23.83 15.93 -15.46
N ALA A 491 -23.25 16.41 -16.56
CA ALA A 491 -21.80 16.65 -16.68
C ALA A 491 -21.37 18.14 -16.50
N PRO A 492 -20.28 18.43 -15.77
CA PRO A 492 -19.70 19.77 -15.65
C PRO A 492 -19.22 20.34 -17.00
N PRO A 493 -19.12 21.69 -17.15
CA PRO A 493 -18.84 22.33 -18.43
C PRO A 493 -17.53 21.90 -19.12
N ASN A 494 -16.54 21.45 -18.34
CA ASN A 494 -15.21 21.05 -18.82
C ASN A 494 -15.01 19.53 -18.96
N LEU A 495 -15.98 18.69 -18.58
CA LEU A 495 -15.86 17.23 -18.64
C LEU A 495 -16.67 16.62 -19.81
N ASP A 496 -16.06 15.73 -20.57
CA ASP A 496 -16.65 14.82 -21.57
C ASP A 496 -16.85 13.44 -20.91
N MET A 497 -17.77 13.40 -19.95
CA MET A 497 -18.02 12.21 -19.12
C MET A 497 -18.37 10.98 -19.97
N ALA A 498 -17.72 9.85 -19.69
CA ALA A 498 -18.05 8.56 -20.30
C ALA A 498 -18.34 7.49 -19.23
N ALA A 499 -18.83 6.32 -19.67
CA ALA A 499 -19.11 5.22 -18.77
C ALA A 499 -18.84 3.82 -19.35
N ALA A 500 -18.22 2.94 -18.56
CA ALA A 500 -18.22 1.49 -18.80
C ALA A 500 -19.31 0.82 -17.97
N VAL A 501 -19.79 -0.33 -18.44
CA VAL A 501 -20.68 -1.21 -17.67
C VAL A 501 -20.12 -2.63 -17.63
N TYR A 502 -19.97 -3.20 -16.43
CA TYR A 502 -19.47 -4.55 -16.18
C TYR A 502 -20.57 -5.45 -15.58
N ASP A 503 -20.49 -6.76 -15.80
CA ASP A 503 -21.27 -7.71 -15.00
C ASP A 503 -20.62 -8.02 -13.64
N GLY A 504 -21.38 -8.66 -12.74
CA GLY A 504 -20.91 -9.15 -11.44
C GLY A 504 -19.82 -10.24 -11.49
N GLY A 505 -19.25 -10.54 -12.67
CA GLY A 505 -18.05 -11.34 -12.85
C GLY A 505 -16.84 -10.54 -13.36
N GLY A 506 -16.93 -9.21 -13.41
CA GLY A 506 -15.86 -8.32 -13.89
C GLY A 506 -15.73 -8.24 -15.42
N ASN A 507 -16.71 -8.69 -16.19
CA ASN A 507 -16.64 -8.67 -17.66
C ASN A 507 -17.24 -7.38 -18.22
N LEU A 508 -16.48 -6.64 -19.04
CA LEU A 508 -16.96 -5.45 -19.74
C LEU A 508 -18.08 -5.82 -20.72
N LEU A 509 -19.22 -5.13 -20.64
CA LEU A 509 -20.41 -5.41 -21.45
C LEU A 509 -20.58 -4.42 -22.61
N ASP A 510 -20.45 -3.12 -22.32
CA ASP A 510 -20.46 -2.04 -23.31
C ASP A 510 -19.86 -0.76 -22.69
N VAL A 511 -19.50 0.19 -23.55
CA VAL A 511 -18.96 1.51 -23.18
C VAL A 511 -19.76 2.62 -23.85
N PHE A 512 -20.00 3.71 -23.15
CA PHE A 512 -20.87 4.80 -23.58
C PHE A 512 -20.13 6.15 -23.50
N ASP A 513 -19.81 6.70 -24.67
CA ASP A 513 -19.93 8.13 -24.94
C ASP A 513 -20.97 8.33 -26.06
N ASN A 514 -21.79 9.36 -25.92
CA ASN A 514 -22.86 9.74 -26.82
C ASN A 514 -22.90 11.28 -27.00
N ALA A 515 -22.64 12.00 -25.91
CA ALA A 515 -22.46 13.43 -25.79
C ALA A 515 -21.00 13.87 -26.08
N PRO A 516 -20.72 15.17 -26.19
CA PRO A 516 -19.38 15.76 -26.06
C PRO A 516 -19.23 16.55 -24.74
N VAL A 517 -18.02 17.05 -24.45
CA VAL A 517 -17.69 17.94 -23.31
C VAL A 517 -18.80 18.93 -22.92
N GLY A 518 -19.11 19.00 -21.62
CA GLY A 518 -20.10 19.92 -21.05
C GLY A 518 -21.56 19.57 -21.33
N ARG A 519 -21.88 18.30 -21.58
CA ARG A 519 -23.23 17.84 -21.98
C ARG A 519 -23.63 16.52 -21.30
N ASP A 520 -24.85 16.48 -20.75
CA ASP A 520 -25.43 15.33 -20.06
C ASP A 520 -25.41 14.01 -20.86
N GLU A 521 -24.86 12.96 -20.26
CA GLU A 521 -24.79 11.58 -20.76
C GLU A 521 -26.05 10.79 -20.40
N ILE A 522 -26.61 10.04 -21.36
CA ILE A 522 -27.78 9.17 -21.12
C ILE A 522 -27.64 7.88 -21.92
N PHE A 523 -27.42 6.78 -21.20
CA PHE A 523 -27.29 5.45 -21.79
C PHE A 523 -28.20 4.41 -21.12
N SER A 524 -28.31 3.23 -21.73
CA SER A 524 -29.16 2.14 -21.25
C SER A 524 -28.65 0.79 -21.75
N PHE A 525 -28.65 -0.21 -20.86
CA PHE A 525 -28.20 -1.57 -21.15
C PHE A 525 -29.23 -2.61 -20.72
N ALA A 526 -29.23 -3.76 -21.39
CA ALA A 526 -30.12 -4.88 -21.08
C ALA A 526 -29.47 -5.79 -20.02
N ALA A 527 -30.10 -5.90 -18.86
CA ALA A 527 -29.61 -6.64 -17.72
C ALA A 527 -30.49 -7.86 -17.37
N ARG A 528 -29.88 -8.85 -16.72
CA ARG A 528 -30.57 -9.94 -16.01
C ARG A 528 -30.55 -9.67 -14.52
N THR A 529 -31.21 -10.50 -13.71
CA THR A 529 -31.10 -10.40 -12.25
C THR A 529 -29.65 -10.67 -11.80
N GLY A 530 -29.07 -9.77 -11.00
CA GLY A 530 -27.70 -9.84 -10.50
C GLY A 530 -27.03 -8.47 -10.34
N THR A 531 -25.80 -8.47 -9.83
CA THR A 531 -24.94 -7.30 -9.68
C THR A 531 -24.36 -6.87 -11.03
N TYR A 532 -24.24 -5.56 -11.24
CA TYR A 532 -23.50 -4.93 -12.33
C TYR A 532 -22.72 -3.74 -11.78
N TYR A 533 -21.65 -3.35 -12.45
CA TYR A 533 -20.88 -2.15 -12.11
C TYR A 533 -20.96 -1.13 -13.25
N ILE A 534 -20.86 0.14 -12.89
CA ILE A 534 -20.83 1.30 -13.79
C ILE A 534 -19.61 2.11 -13.36
N VAL A 535 -18.70 2.43 -14.28
CA VAL A 535 -17.49 3.23 -13.95
C VAL A 535 -17.51 4.48 -14.79
N LEU A 536 -17.40 5.63 -14.12
CA LEU A 536 -17.35 6.95 -14.74
C LEU A 536 -15.91 7.46 -14.83
N LEU A 537 -15.71 8.48 -15.66
CA LEU A 537 -14.43 9.11 -15.99
C LEU A 537 -14.66 10.31 -16.90
N ASP A 538 -13.66 11.19 -17.01
CA ASP A 538 -13.50 12.08 -18.15
C ASP A 538 -12.74 11.40 -19.32
N VAL A 539 -13.09 11.71 -20.57
CA VAL A 539 -12.44 11.14 -21.77
C VAL A 539 -11.09 11.78 -22.12
N ASN A 540 -10.83 12.98 -21.62
CA ASN A 540 -9.58 13.74 -21.79
C ASN A 540 -8.71 13.71 -20.51
N LEU A 541 -9.19 13.07 -19.43
CA LEU A 541 -8.59 13.02 -18.09
C LEU A 541 -8.59 14.36 -17.32
N HIS A 542 -9.50 15.27 -17.66
CA HIS A 542 -9.75 16.50 -16.89
C HIS A 542 -10.33 16.24 -15.49
N TRP A 543 -9.92 17.06 -14.51
CA TRP A 543 -10.58 17.24 -13.21
C TRP A 543 -11.54 18.46 -13.21
N SER A 544 -12.46 18.57 -12.25
CA SER A 544 -13.40 19.69 -12.13
C SER A 544 -13.76 20.03 -10.69
N ALA A 545 -13.75 21.32 -10.34
CA ALA A 545 -14.30 21.81 -9.07
C ALA A 545 -15.83 21.93 -9.09
N GLU A 546 -16.49 21.81 -10.25
CA GLU A 546 -17.93 21.63 -10.34
C GLU A 546 -18.28 20.13 -10.30
N PRO A 547 -19.17 19.67 -9.40
CA PRO A 547 -19.50 18.26 -9.29
C PRO A 547 -20.42 17.81 -10.42
N TYR A 548 -20.21 16.61 -10.93
CA TYR A 548 -21.17 15.94 -11.80
C TYR A 548 -22.32 15.33 -10.96
N GLY A 549 -23.41 14.91 -11.60
CA GLY A 549 -24.48 14.13 -10.98
C GLY A 549 -24.69 12.80 -11.67
N VAL A 550 -24.98 11.70 -10.96
CA VAL A 550 -25.36 10.42 -11.58
C VAL A 550 -26.61 9.81 -10.95
N SER A 551 -27.48 9.22 -11.78
CA SER A 551 -28.69 8.55 -11.33
C SER A 551 -29.04 7.31 -12.16
N VAL A 552 -29.67 6.33 -11.51
CA VAL A 552 -30.07 5.05 -12.13
C VAL A 552 -31.57 4.79 -12.04
N SER A 553 -32.10 4.10 -13.05
CA SER A 553 -33.52 3.73 -13.15
C SER A 553 -33.72 2.44 -13.97
N GLY A 554 -34.90 1.83 -13.83
CA GLY A 554 -35.20 0.50 -14.37
C GLY A 554 -35.45 -0.52 -13.25
N PRO A 555 -35.21 -1.83 -13.47
CA PRO A 555 -35.45 -2.88 -12.47
C PRO A 555 -34.37 -2.97 -11.38
N VAL A 556 -33.74 -1.84 -11.02
CA VAL A 556 -32.69 -1.75 -10.00
C VAL A 556 -33.30 -1.63 -8.60
N LYS A 557 -32.60 -2.15 -7.59
CA LYS A 557 -32.96 -2.09 -6.17
C LYS A 557 -33.23 -0.64 -5.70
N THR A 558 -34.30 -0.44 -4.93
CA THR A 558 -34.78 0.89 -4.50
C THR A 558 -34.34 1.30 -3.09
N SER A 559 -33.97 0.36 -2.23
CA SER A 559 -33.41 0.63 -0.90
C SER A 559 -32.64 -0.58 -0.35
N GLN A 560 -31.92 -0.41 0.77
CA GLN A 560 -31.25 -1.52 1.48
C GLN A 560 -32.22 -2.50 2.17
N ARG A 561 -33.46 -2.10 2.48
CA ARG A 561 -34.36 -2.92 3.33
C ARG A 561 -34.96 -4.11 2.57
N PRO A 562 -35.07 -5.30 3.19
CA PRO A 562 -35.84 -6.41 2.62
C PRO A 562 -37.35 -6.12 2.63
N ASP A 563 -38.04 -6.45 1.53
CA ASP A 563 -39.50 -6.35 1.47
C ASP A 563 -40.17 -7.42 2.35
N ALA A 564 -41.15 -7.00 3.16
CA ALA A 564 -41.74 -7.84 4.20
C ALA A 564 -42.80 -8.82 3.65
N VAL A 565 -42.49 -10.11 3.67
CA VAL A 565 -43.46 -11.20 3.43
C VAL A 565 -43.94 -11.75 4.77
N GLY A 566 -45.24 -11.59 5.07
CA GLY A 566 -45.80 -11.84 6.41
C GLY A 566 -46.43 -13.22 6.64
N GLY A 567 -46.52 -13.62 7.91
CA GLY A 567 -47.31 -14.78 8.37
C GLY A 567 -46.94 -15.26 9.76
N GLN A 568 -47.81 -15.07 10.76
CA GLN A 568 -47.68 -15.67 12.10
C GLN A 568 -48.63 -16.86 12.30
N PRO A 569 -48.17 -17.95 12.96
CA PRO A 569 -48.97 -18.84 13.79
C PRO A 569 -48.83 -18.47 15.29
N ALA A 570 -49.72 -18.98 16.15
CA ALA A 570 -49.90 -18.48 17.53
C ALA A 570 -49.60 -19.50 18.66
N SER A 571 -48.98 -18.99 19.73
CA SER A 571 -49.10 -19.37 21.17
C SER A 571 -49.43 -20.81 21.59
N ASN A 572 -48.54 -21.41 22.42
CA ASN A 572 -48.87 -21.77 23.83
C ASN A 572 -47.74 -22.48 24.64
N ASP A 573 -46.55 -22.69 24.10
CA ASP A 573 -45.42 -23.23 24.88
C ASP A 573 -44.75 -22.19 25.78
N LEU A 574 -44.40 -22.60 27.00
CA LEU A 574 -43.74 -21.77 28.02
C LEU A 574 -42.20 -21.82 27.88
N TYR A 575 -41.68 -21.25 26.78
CA TYR A 575 -40.24 -21.13 26.54
C TYR A 575 -39.62 -20.00 27.38
N LEU A 576 -38.82 -20.37 28.39
CA LEU A 576 -37.90 -19.45 29.09
C LEU A 576 -36.63 -19.26 28.25
N ASN A 577 -36.68 -18.29 27.32
CA ASN A 577 -35.52 -17.83 26.58
C ASN A 577 -34.82 -16.69 27.34
N SER A 578 -33.78 -17.01 28.11
CA SER A 578 -32.74 -16.03 28.45
C SER A 578 -31.89 -15.74 27.20
N TYR A 579 -31.60 -14.46 26.96
CA TYR A 579 -30.69 -14.05 25.88
C TYR A 579 -29.26 -14.02 26.44
N TYR A 580 -28.35 -14.79 25.85
CA TYR A 580 -27.27 -14.24 25.02
C TYR A 580 -26.63 -15.32 24.13
N ALA A 581 -25.73 -14.93 23.22
CA ALA A 581 -25.56 -15.59 21.94
C ALA A 581 -24.68 -16.86 21.93
N ILE A 582 -25.20 -17.91 21.30
CA ILE A 582 -24.39 -18.84 20.48
C ILE A 582 -24.96 -18.77 19.05
N SER A 583 -24.18 -18.25 18.11
CA SER A 583 -24.47 -18.38 16.68
C SER A 583 -23.20 -18.41 15.84
N SER A 584 -22.77 -19.63 15.48
CA SER A 584 -21.78 -19.86 14.43
C SER A 584 -22.36 -19.57 13.06
N TYR A 585 -21.74 -18.63 12.34
CA TYR A 585 -21.86 -18.31 10.92
C TYR A 585 -20.65 -17.42 10.56
N ASN A 586 -20.01 -17.52 9.39
CA ASN A 586 -20.30 -18.38 8.25
C ASN A 586 -19.04 -18.60 7.38
N GLU A 587 -18.48 -19.82 7.32
CA GLU A 587 -17.56 -20.21 6.24
C GLU A 587 -17.41 -21.74 6.11
N LYS A 588 -16.99 -22.23 4.94
CA LYS A 588 -17.16 -23.66 4.57
C LYS A 588 -15.92 -24.55 4.67
N ASP A 589 -14.70 -24.00 4.66
CA ASP A 589 -13.48 -24.80 4.43
C ASP A 589 -12.72 -25.25 5.70
N TYR A 590 -13.16 -24.80 6.89
CA TYR A 590 -12.55 -25.15 8.18
C TYR A 590 -12.67 -26.63 8.61
N ALA A 591 -13.31 -27.47 7.79
CA ALA A 591 -13.49 -28.91 8.01
C ALA A 591 -12.30 -29.79 7.54
N SER A 592 -11.19 -29.20 7.08
CA SER A 592 -10.11 -29.93 6.40
C SER A 592 -8.70 -29.85 7.00
N LYS A 593 -8.44 -28.94 7.96
CA LYS A 593 -7.12 -28.74 8.59
C LYS A 593 -7.21 -28.26 10.07
N SER A 594 -8.06 -28.90 10.86
CA SER A 594 -8.34 -28.53 12.26
C SER A 594 -8.03 -29.65 13.27
N ASP A 595 -7.02 -30.48 12.97
CA ASP A 595 -6.45 -31.42 13.93
C ASP A 595 -5.85 -30.66 15.13
N GLN A 596 -6.34 -30.95 16.34
CA GLN A 596 -5.85 -30.46 17.63
C GLN A 596 -5.91 -28.93 17.86
N VAL A 597 -7.10 -28.42 18.23
CA VAL A 597 -7.47 -28.15 19.64
C VAL A 597 -8.95 -27.78 19.68
N ALA A 598 -9.77 -28.64 20.28
CA ALA A 598 -11.15 -28.32 20.63
C ALA A 598 -11.26 -28.15 22.16
N LEU A 599 -11.37 -26.91 22.65
CA LEU A 599 -11.83 -26.67 24.02
C LEU A 599 -13.34 -26.89 24.06
N ALA A 600 -13.76 -28.11 24.40
CA ALA A 600 -15.16 -28.47 24.48
C ALA A 600 -15.80 -27.94 25.78
N TRP A 601 -16.60 -26.88 25.66
CA TRP A 601 -17.49 -26.43 26.73
C TRP A 601 -18.76 -27.30 26.73
N GLY A 602 -19.29 -27.58 27.93
CA GLY A 602 -20.50 -28.38 28.13
C GLY A 602 -21.30 -27.85 29.31
N GLU A 603 -22.54 -27.41 29.04
CA GLU A 603 -23.44 -26.85 30.06
C GLU A 603 -24.26 -27.96 30.73
N ILE A 604 -24.51 -27.82 32.04
CA ILE A 604 -25.44 -28.66 32.79
C ILE A 604 -26.80 -27.95 32.84
N ARG A 605 -27.83 -28.55 32.23
CA ARG A 605 -29.20 -28.03 32.20
C ARG A 605 -30.16 -29.02 32.88
N GLN A 606 -31.31 -28.54 33.35
CA GLN A 606 -32.35 -29.38 33.96
C GLN A 606 -33.72 -29.09 33.34
N ASN A 607 -34.57 -30.11 33.24
CA ASN A 607 -35.99 -29.98 32.93
C ASN A 607 -36.82 -30.96 33.77
N ASN A 608 -38.13 -31.03 33.52
CA ASN A 608 -39.06 -31.91 34.24
C ASN A 608 -38.78 -33.42 34.09
N SER A 609 -37.89 -33.82 33.17
CA SER A 609 -37.48 -35.22 32.94
C SER A 609 -36.17 -35.58 33.65
N GLY A 610 -35.29 -34.61 33.91
CA GLY A 610 -33.99 -34.86 34.54
C GLY A 610 -32.95 -33.75 34.34
N VAL A 611 -31.74 -33.99 34.85
CA VAL A 611 -30.53 -33.19 34.57
C VAL A 611 -29.83 -33.79 33.35
N TYR A 612 -29.42 -32.96 32.40
CA TYR A 612 -28.79 -33.36 31.15
C TYR A 612 -27.69 -32.37 30.73
N PHE A 613 -26.71 -32.87 29.98
CA PHE A 613 -25.66 -32.04 29.39
C PHE A 613 -26.10 -31.56 28.00
N SER A 614 -25.70 -30.35 27.60
CA SER A 614 -26.01 -29.80 26.28
C SER A 614 -24.81 -29.17 25.57
N GLN A 615 -24.69 -29.45 24.27
CA GLN A 615 -23.81 -28.74 23.34
C GLN A 615 -24.58 -28.45 22.03
N ARG A 616 -24.20 -27.39 21.32
CA ARG A 616 -24.85 -26.95 20.06
C ARG A 616 -23.96 -27.25 18.85
N LYS A 617 -24.49 -27.98 17.87
CA LYS A 617 -23.88 -28.14 16.54
C LYS A 617 -24.82 -27.62 15.45
N LYS A 618 -24.27 -27.11 14.36
CA LYS A 618 -25.02 -26.66 13.18
C LYS A 618 -24.56 -27.41 11.96
N GLU A 619 -25.50 -27.98 11.22
CA GLU A 619 -25.22 -28.81 10.04
C GLU A 619 -26.30 -28.59 8.98
N ASN A 620 -25.89 -28.35 7.73
CA ASN A 620 -26.79 -28.12 6.59
C ASN A 620 -27.92 -27.10 6.85
N GLY A 621 -27.61 -26.02 7.56
CA GLY A 621 -28.56 -24.96 7.91
C GLY A 621 -29.53 -25.30 9.06
N LYS A 622 -29.56 -26.54 9.54
CA LYS A 622 -30.31 -26.94 10.75
C LYS A 622 -29.44 -26.81 11.99
N GLN A 623 -30.09 -26.42 13.08
CA GLN A 623 -29.50 -26.26 14.40
C GLN A 623 -29.91 -27.45 15.26
N TYR A 624 -28.92 -28.11 15.86
CA TYR A 624 -29.10 -29.28 16.69
C TYR A 624 -28.60 -28.95 18.10
N ASP A 625 -29.54 -28.83 19.04
CA ASP A 625 -29.23 -28.98 20.46
C ASP A 625 -28.98 -30.47 20.71
N TYR A 626 -27.73 -30.87 20.96
CA TYR A 626 -27.43 -32.17 21.56
C TYR A 626 -27.79 -32.11 23.05
N GLY A 627 -29.09 -32.02 23.35
CA GLY A 627 -29.59 -32.47 24.66
C GLY A 627 -29.50 -33.99 24.66
N VAL A 628 -28.51 -34.56 25.35
CA VAL A 628 -28.34 -36.01 25.48
C VAL A 628 -29.50 -36.55 26.32
N PRO A 629 -30.45 -37.33 25.76
CA PRO A 629 -31.43 -38.04 26.57
C PRO A 629 -30.70 -39.17 27.33
N GLU A 630 -31.21 -39.57 28.48
CA GLU A 630 -30.61 -40.61 29.34
C GLU A 630 -30.07 -41.80 28.52
N GLY A 631 -28.75 -41.95 28.38
CA GLY A 631 -28.22 -42.93 27.44
C GLY A 631 -26.70 -43.05 27.33
N ASN A 632 -25.98 -42.00 26.88
CA ASN A 632 -24.58 -42.19 26.46
C ASN A 632 -23.68 -40.95 26.56
N ILE A 633 -23.17 -40.65 27.76
CA ILE A 633 -22.05 -39.70 27.96
C ILE A 633 -20.75 -40.24 27.33
N GLN A 634 -20.55 -41.56 27.34
CA GLN A 634 -19.34 -42.19 26.78
C GLN A 634 -19.14 -41.86 25.29
N SER A 635 -20.20 -41.76 24.49
CA SER A 635 -20.12 -41.33 23.08
C SER A 635 -19.61 -39.90 22.91
N LEU A 636 -20.00 -38.98 23.78
CA LEU A 636 -19.48 -37.60 23.76
C LEU A 636 -18.00 -37.57 24.15
N VAL A 637 -17.62 -38.38 25.15
CA VAL A 637 -16.24 -38.56 25.59
C VAL A 637 -15.37 -39.21 24.50
N ASP A 638 -15.92 -40.11 23.69
CA ASP A 638 -15.21 -40.78 22.60
C ASP A 638 -15.04 -39.89 21.36
N ASP A 639 -16.07 -39.12 20.97
CA ASP A 639 -15.94 -38.07 19.94
C ASP A 639 -14.88 -37.02 20.33
N MET A 640 -14.74 -36.69 21.62
CA MET A 640 -13.69 -35.79 22.13
C MET A 640 -12.29 -36.45 22.17
N ARG A 641 -12.19 -37.78 22.22
CA ARG A 641 -10.91 -38.51 22.24
C ARG A 641 -10.27 -38.57 20.85
N ASP A 642 -11.03 -38.85 19.80
CA ASP A 642 -10.50 -38.96 18.43
C ASP A 642 -9.94 -37.63 17.90
N GLY A 643 -10.41 -36.48 18.41
CA GLY A 643 -9.88 -35.14 18.10
C GLY A 643 -8.62 -34.71 18.87
N GLY A 644 -8.11 -35.53 19.80
CA GLY A 644 -6.90 -35.22 20.59
C GLY A 644 -7.04 -34.06 21.59
N ALA A 645 -8.24 -33.76 22.07
CA ALA A 645 -8.51 -32.62 22.93
C ALA A 645 -8.10 -32.83 24.41
N LYS A 646 -7.64 -31.74 25.06
CA LYS A 646 -7.55 -31.66 26.53
C LYS A 646 -8.91 -31.27 27.10
N LEU A 647 -9.43 -32.06 28.04
CA LEU A 647 -10.77 -31.90 28.59
C LEU A 647 -10.78 -30.94 29.79
N MET A 648 -11.62 -29.92 29.74
CA MET A 648 -11.84 -28.94 30.80
C MET A 648 -13.34 -28.76 30.99
N LEU A 649 -13.86 -29.08 32.18
CA LEU A 649 -15.27 -28.86 32.54
C LEU A 649 -15.40 -27.54 33.29
N SER A 650 -16.34 -26.69 32.86
CA SER A 650 -16.78 -25.49 33.59
C SER A 650 -18.30 -25.57 33.77
N VAL A 651 -18.82 -25.08 34.90
CA VAL A 651 -20.23 -25.23 35.31
C VAL A 651 -20.85 -23.85 35.54
N PHE A 652 -21.06 -23.13 34.44
CA PHE A 652 -21.62 -21.77 34.47
C PHE A 652 -23.10 -21.79 34.92
N MET A 653 -23.47 -20.92 35.88
CA MET A 653 -24.78 -20.94 36.55
C MET A 653 -25.25 -19.54 36.97
N ASP A 654 -26.01 -18.85 36.10
CA ASP A 654 -26.50 -17.48 36.33
C ASP A 654 -27.76 -17.38 37.21
N ASP A 655 -28.47 -18.48 37.45
CA ASP A 655 -29.73 -18.53 38.21
C ASP A 655 -29.58 -19.20 39.60
N LYS A 656 -29.93 -18.44 40.65
CA LYS A 656 -29.95 -18.86 42.06
C LYS A 656 -30.81 -20.10 42.31
N ASP A 657 -31.96 -20.23 41.67
CA ASP A 657 -32.90 -21.33 41.91
C ASP A 657 -32.46 -22.62 41.20
N ILE A 658 -31.71 -22.51 40.09
CA ILE A 658 -30.99 -23.64 39.48
C ILE A 658 -29.79 -24.05 40.37
N ALA A 659 -29.05 -23.08 40.91
CA ALA A 659 -27.97 -23.33 41.89
C ALA A 659 -28.50 -24.07 43.14
N ASP A 660 -29.63 -23.65 43.69
CA ASP A 660 -30.27 -24.35 44.81
C ASP A 660 -30.81 -25.74 44.45
N ALA A 661 -31.25 -25.97 43.21
CA ALA A 661 -31.70 -27.27 42.73
C ALA A 661 -30.54 -28.28 42.57
N LEU A 662 -29.43 -27.88 41.95
CA LEU A 662 -28.24 -28.73 41.80
C LEU A 662 -27.57 -29.02 43.15
N LEU A 663 -27.45 -28.01 44.02
CA LEU A 663 -26.93 -28.17 45.39
C LEU A 663 -27.87 -28.96 46.32
N ALA A 664 -29.10 -29.30 45.89
CA ALA A 664 -29.98 -30.21 46.61
C ALA A 664 -29.76 -31.71 46.28
N SER A 665 -28.97 -32.06 45.25
CA SER A 665 -28.62 -33.45 44.90
C SER A 665 -27.13 -33.69 44.60
N PRO A 666 -26.19 -33.18 45.45
CA PRO A 666 -24.76 -33.15 45.13
C PRO A 666 -24.15 -34.54 44.90
N ASP A 667 -24.63 -35.58 45.58
CA ASP A 667 -24.07 -36.94 45.45
C ASP A 667 -24.30 -37.55 44.05
N LYS A 668 -25.36 -37.15 43.33
CA LYS A 668 -25.59 -37.55 41.93
C LYS A 668 -24.65 -36.82 40.98
N VAL A 669 -24.54 -35.50 41.14
CA VAL A 669 -23.67 -34.64 40.34
C VAL A 669 -22.22 -35.11 40.44
N ILE A 670 -21.77 -35.39 41.66
CA ILE A 670 -20.40 -35.82 41.94
C ILE A 670 -20.13 -37.23 41.38
N ALA A 671 -21.08 -38.17 41.46
CA ALA A 671 -20.92 -39.48 40.83
C ALA A 671 -20.74 -39.36 39.30
N GLN A 672 -21.57 -38.56 38.63
CA GLN A 672 -21.43 -38.29 37.19
C GLN A 672 -20.12 -37.56 36.84
N MET A 673 -19.54 -36.78 37.75
CA MET A 673 -18.25 -36.12 37.57
C MET A 673 -17.04 -37.05 37.77
N THR A 674 -17.18 -38.20 38.44
CA THR A 674 -16.02 -39.05 38.83
C THR A 674 -16.05 -40.49 38.32
N GLU A 675 -17.20 -41.03 37.91
CA GLU A 675 -17.32 -42.45 37.52
C GLU A 675 -16.93 -42.73 36.05
N ASP A 676 -17.13 -41.76 35.13
CA ASP A 676 -16.89 -41.92 33.68
C ASP A 676 -15.47 -41.49 33.20
N PHE A 677 -14.67 -40.80 34.02
CA PHE A 677 -13.43 -40.11 33.57
C PHE A 677 -12.13 -40.90 33.78
N GLY A 678 -11.90 -41.91 32.93
CA GLY A 678 -10.61 -42.59 32.83
C GLY A 678 -9.54 -41.75 32.09
N ILE A 679 -8.61 -41.13 32.81
CA ILE A 679 -7.57 -40.23 32.26
C ILE A 679 -6.21 -40.94 32.08
N LYS A 680 -5.60 -40.76 30.90
CA LYS A 680 -4.16 -40.91 30.61
C LYS A 680 -3.75 -39.79 29.66
N TYR A 681 -2.49 -39.34 29.72
CA TYR A 681 -2.00 -38.28 28.83
C TYR A 681 -0.59 -38.54 28.29
N TYR A 682 -0.28 -37.92 27.14
CA TYR A 682 1.02 -37.86 26.48
C TYR A 682 1.37 -36.41 26.14
N ASP A 683 2.66 -36.08 26.13
CA ASP A 683 3.18 -34.73 25.86
C ASP A 683 3.18 -34.40 24.35
N TYR A 684 2.80 -33.16 24.01
CA TYR A 684 3.32 -32.47 22.82
C TYR A 684 3.12 -30.94 22.89
N TYR A 685 4.11 -30.20 22.39
CA TYR A 685 4.10 -28.74 22.22
C TYR A 685 3.88 -28.36 20.74
N ASN A 686 3.13 -27.29 20.50
CA ASN A 686 3.12 -26.56 19.22
C ASN A 686 3.31 -25.06 19.48
N GLY A 687 4.08 -24.37 18.64
CA GLY A 687 4.85 -23.17 19.02
C GLY A 687 4.10 -21.84 19.25
N THR A 688 2.78 -21.83 19.34
CA THR A 688 1.93 -20.65 19.10
C THR A 688 1.78 -19.66 20.27
N TYR A 689 2.54 -19.79 21.37
CA TYR A 689 2.33 -18.99 22.60
C TYR A 689 3.60 -18.49 23.30
N SER A 690 4.77 -18.52 22.65
CA SER A 690 6.07 -18.22 23.28
C SER A 690 6.11 -16.91 24.09
N TYR A 691 5.71 -15.77 23.52
CA TYR A 691 5.90 -14.45 24.14
C TYR A 691 5.22 -14.29 25.52
N VAL A 692 3.97 -14.75 25.66
CA VAL A 692 3.27 -14.65 26.95
C VAL A 692 3.94 -15.55 27.99
N LEU A 693 4.38 -16.74 27.57
CA LEU A 693 5.10 -17.70 28.42
C LEU A 693 6.49 -17.18 28.82
N ASP A 694 7.18 -16.47 27.93
CA ASP A 694 8.46 -15.79 28.21
C ASP A 694 8.31 -14.68 29.27
N GLU A 695 7.15 -14.01 29.34
CA GLU A 695 6.88 -12.94 30.33
C GLU A 695 6.24 -13.40 31.64
N ILE A 696 5.48 -14.50 31.65
CA ILE A 696 4.87 -15.06 32.89
C ILE A 696 5.63 -16.27 33.48
N GLY A 697 6.72 -16.71 32.85
CA GLY A 697 7.57 -17.80 33.34
C GLY A 697 7.10 -19.23 33.01
N GLY A 698 6.27 -19.38 31.96
CA GLY A 698 5.69 -20.65 31.54
C GLY A 698 4.23 -20.85 31.97
N ALA A 699 3.62 -21.95 31.52
CA ALA A 699 2.23 -22.29 31.84
C ALA A 699 2.15 -23.14 33.11
N VAL A 700 1.21 -22.82 34.01
CA VAL A 700 0.90 -23.69 35.15
C VAL A 700 0.08 -24.87 34.66
N GLU A 701 0.69 -26.06 34.63
CA GLU A 701 -0.03 -27.29 34.29
C GLU A 701 -1.15 -27.57 35.30
N TYR A 702 -2.32 -27.94 34.78
CA TYR A 702 -3.51 -28.21 35.56
C TYR A 702 -4.11 -29.57 35.15
N ASP A 703 -4.18 -30.50 36.11
CA ASP A 703 -4.67 -31.86 35.92
C ASP A 703 -5.73 -32.16 37.00
N GLY A 704 -7.01 -32.03 36.64
CA GLY A 704 -8.13 -32.16 37.58
C GLY A 704 -9.37 -31.37 37.15
N ILE A 705 -10.21 -30.98 38.12
CA ILE A 705 -11.47 -30.25 37.88
C ILE A 705 -11.35 -28.82 38.39
N ILE A 706 -11.82 -27.85 37.59
CA ILE A 706 -12.03 -26.46 38.01
C ILE A 706 -13.53 -26.25 38.24
N VAL A 707 -13.90 -25.74 39.41
CA VAL A 707 -15.25 -25.31 39.75
C VAL A 707 -15.32 -23.80 39.61
N ASP A 708 -16.03 -23.36 38.59
CA ASP A 708 -16.55 -22.00 38.43
C ASP A 708 -18.02 -22.02 38.89
N PHE A 709 -18.47 -21.05 39.70
CA PHE A 709 -19.80 -21.11 40.32
C PHE A 709 -20.40 -19.73 40.65
N GLU A 710 -21.17 -19.23 39.70
CA GLU A 710 -21.90 -17.97 39.83
C GLU A 710 -23.15 -18.08 40.76
N GLY A 711 -23.70 -16.95 41.19
CA GLY A 711 -24.94 -16.92 42.00
C GLY A 711 -24.82 -17.38 43.48
N LEU A 712 -23.61 -17.42 44.04
CA LEU A 712 -23.33 -17.90 45.40
C LEU A 712 -23.79 -16.93 46.53
N THR A 713 -25.07 -16.99 46.91
CA THR A 713 -25.62 -16.18 48.01
C THR A 713 -25.23 -16.68 49.41
N SER A 714 -25.41 -15.84 50.43
CA SER A 714 -25.28 -16.25 51.84
C SER A 714 -26.23 -17.37 52.27
N GLU A 715 -27.31 -17.63 51.52
CA GLU A 715 -28.27 -18.69 51.80
C GLU A 715 -27.81 -20.05 51.26
N ASN A 716 -27.20 -20.09 50.07
CA ASN A 716 -26.74 -21.32 49.43
C ASN A 716 -25.25 -21.66 49.68
N ARG A 717 -24.44 -20.69 50.16
CA ARG A 717 -23.02 -20.84 50.58
C ARG A 717 -22.73 -22.13 51.36
N ALA A 718 -23.56 -22.44 52.37
CA ALA A 718 -23.35 -23.62 53.20
C ALA A 718 -23.50 -24.95 52.43
N ARG A 719 -24.35 -24.96 51.38
CA ARG A 719 -24.53 -26.11 50.48
C ARG A 719 -23.37 -26.22 49.51
N PHE A 720 -22.89 -25.11 48.95
CA PHE A 720 -21.70 -25.06 48.09
C PHE A 720 -20.43 -25.52 48.82
N ASN A 721 -20.20 -25.04 50.05
CA ASN A 721 -19.11 -25.53 50.91
C ASN A 721 -19.18 -27.05 51.12
N ALA A 722 -20.38 -27.60 51.32
CA ALA A 722 -20.60 -29.04 51.47
C ALA A 722 -20.44 -29.83 50.14
N PHE A 723 -20.78 -29.21 48.99
CA PHE A 723 -20.52 -29.76 47.66
C PHE A 723 -19.02 -29.85 47.37
N LEU A 724 -18.27 -28.75 47.56
CA LEU A 724 -16.80 -28.76 47.42
C LEU A 724 -16.15 -29.80 48.34
N GLU A 725 -16.61 -29.91 49.60
CA GLU A 725 -16.13 -30.94 50.53
C GLU A 725 -16.39 -32.37 50.06
N LYS A 726 -17.48 -32.62 49.34
CA LYS A 726 -17.79 -33.95 48.79
C LYS A 726 -17.00 -34.21 47.50
N LEU A 727 -16.88 -33.21 46.62
CA LEU A 727 -16.14 -33.31 45.36
C LEU A 727 -14.65 -33.55 45.65
N SER A 728 -14.03 -32.78 46.54
CA SER A 728 -12.65 -32.97 47.03
C SER A 728 -12.37 -34.38 47.55
N LYS A 729 -13.37 -35.04 48.18
CA LYS A 729 -13.24 -36.42 48.70
C LYS A 729 -13.54 -37.51 47.65
N ALA A 730 -14.14 -37.14 46.53
CA ALA A 730 -14.47 -38.04 45.42
C ALA A 730 -13.44 -37.95 44.26
N MET A 731 -12.70 -36.84 44.18
CA MET A 731 -11.58 -36.67 43.25
C MET A 731 -10.48 -37.71 43.50
N PRO A 732 -9.86 -38.26 42.44
CA PRO A 732 -8.66 -39.08 42.59
C PRO A 732 -7.52 -38.29 43.21
N GLY A 733 -6.73 -38.91 44.09
CA GLY A 733 -5.70 -38.22 44.89
C GLY A 733 -4.47 -37.70 44.12
N ASP A 734 -4.40 -37.96 42.82
CA ASP A 734 -3.44 -37.37 41.87
C ASP A 734 -4.02 -36.16 41.09
N LYS A 735 -5.30 -35.82 41.31
CA LYS A 735 -6.03 -34.77 40.59
C LYS A 735 -6.34 -33.57 41.49
N LEU A 736 -6.24 -32.40 40.90
CA LEU A 736 -6.39 -31.10 41.57
C LEU A 736 -7.87 -30.68 41.58
N LEU A 737 -8.35 -30.15 42.72
CA LEU A 737 -9.57 -29.36 42.78
C LEU A 737 -9.24 -27.87 42.70
N GLY A 738 -9.78 -27.19 41.70
CA GLY A 738 -9.64 -25.76 41.45
C GLY A 738 -10.95 -25.07 41.75
N VAL A 739 -10.90 -23.87 42.32
CA VAL A 739 -12.12 -23.05 42.53
C VAL A 739 -11.86 -21.63 42.05
N CYS A 740 -12.67 -21.16 41.11
CA CYS A 740 -12.73 -19.75 40.74
C CYS A 740 -13.42 -18.96 41.86
N VAL A 741 -12.89 -17.79 42.21
CA VAL A 741 -13.49 -16.91 43.23
C VAL A 741 -13.43 -15.45 42.79
N GLN A 742 -14.55 -14.75 42.88
CA GLN A 742 -14.63 -13.31 42.66
C GLN A 742 -14.20 -12.58 43.95
N PRO A 743 -13.14 -11.75 43.96
CA PRO A 743 -12.54 -11.19 45.18
C PRO A 743 -13.49 -10.33 46.02
N TYR A 744 -14.51 -9.78 45.38
CA TYR A 744 -15.36 -8.71 45.90
C TYR A 744 -16.78 -9.17 46.21
N TYR A 745 -17.07 -10.46 45.97
CA TYR A 745 -18.37 -11.06 46.23
C TYR A 745 -18.38 -11.73 47.60
N ASP A 746 -19.09 -11.13 48.56
CA ASP A 746 -19.21 -11.61 49.95
C ASP A 746 -19.78 -13.02 50.07
N GLY A 747 -20.29 -13.62 48.99
CA GLY A 747 -20.82 -14.98 48.91
C GLY A 747 -19.82 -16.10 49.20
N TYR A 748 -18.56 -15.94 48.79
CA TYR A 748 -17.53 -16.98 48.91
C TYR A 748 -16.99 -17.10 50.36
N ASP A 749 -16.81 -18.33 50.84
CA ASP A 749 -16.09 -18.61 52.09
C ASP A 749 -14.61 -18.91 51.78
N TYR A 750 -13.81 -17.84 51.69
CA TYR A 750 -12.37 -17.91 51.40
C TYR A 750 -11.62 -18.85 52.38
N SER A 751 -12.00 -18.86 53.66
CA SER A 751 -11.38 -19.71 54.69
C SER A 751 -11.72 -21.19 54.53
N HIS A 752 -12.87 -21.52 53.92
CA HIS A 752 -13.24 -22.89 53.58
C HIS A 752 -12.64 -23.33 52.26
N ILE A 753 -12.74 -22.50 51.23
CA ILE A 753 -12.23 -22.78 49.88
C ILE A 753 -10.71 -23.01 49.92
N GLY A 754 -9.95 -22.18 50.63
CA GLY A 754 -8.50 -22.38 50.80
C GLY A 754 -8.08 -23.68 51.51
N ARG A 755 -8.98 -24.30 52.28
CA ARG A 755 -8.76 -25.63 52.87
C ARG A 755 -9.09 -26.76 51.90
N VAL A 756 -10.16 -26.63 51.12
CA VAL A 756 -10.77 -27.72 50.33
C VAL A 756 -10.27 -27.78 48.89
N ALA A 757 -9.97 -26.65 48.27
CA ALA A 757 -9.39 -26.57 46.93
C ALA A 757 -7.86 -26.67 46.98
N ASP A 758 -7.24 -27.33 46.02
CA ASP A 758 -5.79 -27.37 45.83
C ASP A 758 -5.26 -26.10 45.15
N GLN A 759 -6.08 -25.51 44.29
CA GLN A 759 -5.80 -24.23 43.62
C GLN A 759 -7.02 -23.31 43.70
N VAL A 760 -6.76 -22.00 43.80
CA VAL A 760 -7.82 -20.98 43.82
C VAL A 760 -7.50 -19.95 42.75
N ILE A 761 -8.43 -19.77 41.81
CA ILE A 761 -8.28 -18.88 40.67
C ILE A 761 -8.98 -17.58 41.04
N LEU A 762 -8.19 -16.53 41.29
CA LEU A 762 -8.69 -15.25 41.77
C LEU A 762 -9.13 -14.41 40.57
N MET A 763 -10.44 -14.36 40.33
CA MET A 763 -11.08 -13.69 39.19
C MET A 763 -11.10 -12.16 39.40
N ALA A 764 -9.91 -11.56 39.41
CA ALA A 764 -9.74 -10.16 39.78
C ALA A 764 -10.34 -9.18 38.76
N HIS A 765 -10.65 -9.65 37.55
CA HIS A 765 -11.28 -8.88 36.47
C HIS A 765 -12.78 -8.61 36.69
N ASP A 766 -13.52 -9.48 37.41
CA ASP A 766 -14.98 -9.34 37.62
C ASP A 766 -15.39 -8.25 38.63
N TYR A 767 -14.43 -7.43 39.06
CA TYR A 767 -14.61 -6.34 40.01
C TYR A 767 -15.80 -5.41 39.70
N GLN A 768 -16.03 -5.12 38.42
CA GLN A 768 -17.08 -4.23 37.94
C GLN A 768 -18.50 -4.68 38.30
N LEU A 769 -18.76 -5.99 38.48
CA LEU A 769 -20.08 -6.49 38.92
C LEU A 769 -20.57 -5.78 40.19
N THR A 770 -19.63 -5.32 41.03
CA THR A 770 -19.91 -4.62 42.29
C THR A 770 -19.85 -3.09 42.22
N ARG A 771 -19.33 -2.48 41.13
CA ARG A 771 -18.98 -1.03 41.09
C ARG A 771 -19.12 -0.37 39.70
N ALA A 772 -20.02 0.60 39.62
CA ALA A 772 -20.48 1.24 38.38
C ALA A 772 -19.53 2.27 37.71
N ALA A 773 -18.27 2.38 38.12
CA ALA A 773 -17.42 3.52 37.75
C ALA A 773 -15.91 3.22 37.66
N GLU A 774 -15.52 1.94 37.54
CA GLU A 774 -14.12 1.51 37.37
C GLU A 774 -13.96 0.73 36.05
N PRO A 775 -12.78 0.71 35.40
CA PRO A 775 -12.60 0.24 34.01
C PRO A 775 -12.71 -1.29 33.80
N ALA A 776 -12.85 -1.69 32.52
CA ALA A 776 -13.10 -3.06 32.06
C ALA A 776 -11.93 -4.03 32.26
N SER A 777 -10.68 -3.56 32.17
CA SER A 777 -9.54 -4.25 32.78
C SER A 777 -9.41 -3.77 34.22
N ALA A 778 -9.39 -4.70 35.18
CA ALA A 778 -9.36 -4.34 36.59
C ALA A 778 -8.13 -3.50 36.96
N PRO A 779 -8.32 -2.33 37.61
CA PRO A 779 -7.22 -1.46 38.02
C PRO A 779 -6.22 -2.19 38.91
N TYR A 780 -4.93 -1.95 38.68
CA TYR A 780 -3.83 -2.48 39.48
C TYR A 780 -3.99 -2.27 41.00
N PRO A 781 -4.45 -1.11 41.51
CA PRO A 781 -4.72 -0.93 42.95
C PRO A 781 -5.84 -1.85 43.48
N SER A 782 -6.85 -2.13 42.66
CA SER A 782 -7.98 -2.97 43.01
C SER A 782 -7.60 -4.45 42.97
N VAL A 783 -6.86 -4.88 41.94
CA VAL A 783 -6.24 -6.22 41.87
C VAL A 783 -5.30 -6.47 43.04
N ARG A 784 -4.49 -5.49 43.45
CA ARG A 784 -3.67 -5.55 44.67
C ARG A 784 -4.53 -5.81 45.91
N LYS A 785 -5.61 -5.05 46.11
CA LYS A 785 -6.51 -5.23 47.25
C LYS A 785 -7.20 -6.61 47.24
N ALA A 786 -7.59 -7.12 46.07
CA ALA A 786 -8.11 -8.47 45.90
C ALA A 786 -7.10 -9.53 46.35
N VAL A 787 -5.84 -9.40 45.94
CA VAL A 787 -4.75 -10.29 46.38
C VAL A 787 -4.54 -10.18 47.89
N GLU A 788 -4.43 -8.97 48.45
CA GLU A 788 -4.31 -8.71 49.90
C GLU A 788 -5.43 -9.37 50.72
N GLN A 789 -6.66 -9.33 50.22
CA GLN A 789 -7.81 -9.98 50.85
C GLN A 789 -7.77 -11.51 50.71
N ALA A 790 -7.38 -12.04 49.56
CA ALA A 790 -7.30 -13.49 49.34
C ALA A 790 -6.20 -14.15 50.20
N VAL A 791 -5.00 -13.56 50.25
CA VAL A 791 -3.86 -14.11 51.04
C VAL A 791 -4.09 -14.07 52.55
N ALA A 792 -5.05 -13.27 53.03
CA ALA A 792 -5.42 -13.23 54.45
C ALA A 792 -6.17 -14.52 54.91
N TYR A 793 -6.70 -15.30 53.98
CA TYR A 793 -7.50 -16.51 54.26
C TYR A 793 -7.02 -17.77 53.52
N ILE A 794 -6.30 -17.61 52.41
CA ILE A 794 -5.87 -18.69 51.52
C ILE A 794 -4.33 -18.64 51.40
N PRO A 795 -3.60 -19.76 51.54
CA PRO A 795 -2.16 -19.78 51.34
C PRO A 795 -1.78 -19.24 49.94
N PRO A 796 -0.86 -18.26 49.83
CA PRO A 796 -0.46 -17.69 48.54
C PRO A 796 -0.11 -18.72 47.47
N GLN A 797 0.55 -19.81 47.86
CA GLN A 797 1.01 -20.88 46.97
C GLN A 797 -0.12 -21.75 46.38
N LYS A 798 -1.38 -21.52 46.78
CA LYS A 798 -2.58 -22.05 46.12
C LYS A 798 -3.23 -21.06 45.15
N ILE A 799 -2.95 -19.76 45.26
CA ILE A 799 -3.64 -18.72 44.50
C ILE A 799 -2.97 -18.53 43.13
N LEU A 800 -3.76 -18.63 42.06
CA LEU A 800 -3.42 -18.09 40.75
C LEU A 800 -4.17 -16.77 40.56
N LEU A 801 -3.46 -15.69 40.25
CA LEU A 801 -4.08 -14.41 39.91
C LEU A 801 -4.59 -14.46 38.46
N GLN A 802 -5.88 -14.27 38.20
CA GLN A 802 -6.43 -14.36 36.85
C GLN A 802 -6.58 -13.00 36.16
N VAL A 803 -5.86 -12.83 35.05
CA VAL A 803 -5.97 -11.65 34.16
C VAL A 803 -6.83 -11.98 32.94
N SER A 804 -7.61 -11.01 32.45
CA SER A 804 -8.47 -11.17 31.26
C SER A 804 -7.73 -10.71 30.00
N MET A 805 -7.74 -11.50 28.93
CA MET A 805 -7.25 -11.05 27.62
C MET A 805 -8.27 -10.24 26.81
N ALA A 806 -9.45 -9.94 27.36
CA ALA A 806 -10.52 -9.20 26.67
C ALA A 806 -11.08 -8.05 27.52
N PRO A 807 -11.38 -6.87 26.93
CA PRO A 807 -12.19 -5.85 27.57
C PRO A 807 -13.64 -6.34 27.68
N VAL A 808 -14.09 -6.59 28.91
CA VAL A 808 -15.48 -6.94 29.25
C VAL A 808 -16.00 -5.86 30.19
N GLN A 809 -17.05 -5.14 29.78
CA GLN A 809 -17.70 -4.14 30.62
C GLN A 809 -18.98 -4.70 31.25
N TRP A 810 -18.93 -5.02 32.54
CA TRP A 810 -20.07 -5.51 33.31
C TRP A 810 -21.00 -4.36 33.73
N GLN A 811 -22.32 -4.61 33.79
CA GLN A 811 -23.23 -3.65 34.40
C GLN A 811 -23.21 -3.84 35.92
N ALA A 812 -22.99 -2.76 36.68
CA ALA A 812 -22.99 -2.87 38.14
C ALA A 812 -24.33 -3.40 38.67
N GLY A 813 -24.29 -4.51 39.40
CA GLY A 813 -25.47 -5.23 39.88
C GLY A 813 -26.18 -6.09 38.82
N SER A 814 -25.55 -6.39 37.68
CA SER A 814 -26.14 -7.25 36.63
C SER A 814 -25.09 -8.09 35.90
N TYR A 815 -25.37 -9.39 35.78
CA TYR A 815 -24.62 -10.34 34.94
C TYR A 815 -24.81 -10.11 33.43
N THR A 816 -25.67 -9.18 33.02
CA THR A 816 -25.70 -8.66 31.65
C THR A 816 -24.55 -7.65 31.51
N PRO A 817 -23.61 -7.82 30.56
CA PRO A 817 -22.62 -6.79 30.28
C PRO A 817 -23.28 -5.58 29.63
N VAL A 818 -22.74 -4.38 29.88
CA VAL A 818 -23.12 -3.19 29.12
C VAL A 818 -22.29 -3.17 27.84
N THR A 819 -22.90 -2.75 26.73
CA THR A 819 -22.16 -2.24 25.58
C THR A 819 -21.26 -1.08 26.08
N PRO A 820 -19.91 -1.13 25.94
CA PRO A 820 -19.14 -1.94 25.00
C PRO A 820 -18.39 -3.14 25.64
N THR A 821 -18.62 -4.33 25.08
CA THR A 821 -17.69 -5.47 25.19
C THR A 821 -16.80 -5.56 23.95
N TYR A 822 -15.76 -6.39 23.98
CA TYR A 822 -15.04 -6.80 22.76
C TYR A 822 -16.00 -7.29 21.65
N SER A 823 -17.08 -7.99 22.02
CA SER A 823 -18.14 -8.41 21.10
C SER A 823 -18.94 -7.23 20.52
N ALA A 824 -19.04 -6.10 21.23
CA ALA A 824 -19.62 -4.87 20.68
C ALA A 824 -18.66 -4.15 19.72
N MET A 825 -17.34 -4.26 19.93
CA MET A 825 -16.33 -3.80 18.97
C MET A 825 -16.39 -4.65 17.69
N GLN A 826 -16.42 -5.98 17.81
CA GLN A 826 -16.60 -6.88 16.67
C GLN A 826 -17.96 -6.71 15.99
N ASN A 827 -19.05 -6.48 16.74
CA ASN A 827 -20.36 -6.15 16.15
C ASN A 827 -20.42 -4.73 15.57
N ALA A 828 -19.56 -3.79 15.97
CA ALA A 828 -19.40 -2.53 15.25
C ALA A 828 -18.71 -2.76 13.90
N LEU A 829 -17.70 -3.64 13.87
CA LEU A 829 -17.00 -4.07 12.66
C LEU A 829 -17.80 -5.07 11.77
N ALA A 830 -18.96 -5.56 12.23
CA ALA A 830 -19.72 -6.63 11.57
C ALA A 830 -21.25 -6.42 11.56
N SER A 831 -21.78 -5.25 11.97
CA SER A 831 -23.20 -4.93 11.87
C SER A 831 -23.45 -3.54 11.30
N SER A 832 -24.44 -3.45 10.40
CA SER A 832 -24.70 -2.32 9.52
C SER A 832 -25.37 -1.12 10.21
N THR A 833 -24.75 -0.60 11.27
CA THR A 833 -25.16 0.60 12.01
C THR A 833 -23.99 1.44 12.54
N VAL A 834 -22.76 1.08 12.16
CA VAL A 834 -21.51 1.77 12.46
C VAL A 834 -20.66 1.63 11.22
N ASP A 835 -20.36 2.74 10.53
CA ASP A 835 -19.78 2.67 9.19
C ASP A 835 -18.24 2.73 9.22
N GLU A 836 -17.63 3.25 10.30
CA GLU A 836 -16.19 3.26 10.53
C GLU A 836 -15.84 3.11 12.03
N VAL A 837 -14.66 2.55 12.33
CA VAL A 837 -14.10 2.40 13.70
C VAL A 837 -12.60 2.70 13.69
N THR A 838 -12.22 3.98 13.78
CA THR A 838 -10.81 4.42 13.74
C THR A 838 -10.13 4.33 15.12
N PRO A 839 -8.97 3.66 15.26
CA PRO A 839 -8.16 3.71 16.49
C PRO A 839 -7.35 5.02 16.57
N ILE A 840 -7.89 6.05 17.21
CA ILE A 840 -7.30 7.40 17.24
C ILE A 840 -6.17 7.58 18.29
N GLY A 841 -5.89 6.56 19.11
CA GLY A 841 -4.70 6.54 19.96
C GLY A 841 -4.71 5.51 21.08
N TYR A 842 -3.52 5.20 21.60
CA TYR A 842 -3.29 4.31 22.74
C TYR A 842 -2.48 5.02 23.83
N ARG A 843 -2.80 4.79 25.10
CA ARG A 843 -2.12 5.36 26.27
C ARG A 843 -2.07 4.33 27.40
N TYR A 844 -1.15 4.56 28.35
CA TYR A 844 -1.10 3.81 29.60
C TYR A 844 -1.58 4.72 30.73
N ASP A 845 -2.69 4.36 31.38
CA ASP A 845 -3.19 5.10 32.53
C ASP A 845 -2.35 4.73 33.76
N SER A 846 -1.64 5.70 34.31
CA SER A 846 -0.75 5.53 35.46
C SER A 846 -1.46 5.58 36.83
N LYS A 847 -2.75 5.97 36.86
CA LYS A 847 -3.61 5.99 38.05
C LYS A 847 -4.29 4.63 38.25
N TYR A 848 -4.77 4.02 37.18
CA TYR A 848 -5.39 2.68 37.19
C TYR A 848 -4.38 1.56 36.90
N GLY A 849 -3.24 1.85 36.26
CA GLY A 849 -2.18 0.88 35.97
C GLY A 849 -2.54 -0.10 34.84
N VAL A 850 -3.24 0.37 33.82
CA VAL A 850 -3.78 -0.40 32.69
C VAL A 850 -3.56 0.35 31.37
N GLY A 851 -3.50 -0.40 30.26
CA GLY A 851 -3.58 0.17 28.93
C GLY A 851 -5.00 0.66 28.66
N TYR A 852 -5.13 1.70 27.84
CA TYR A 852 -6.42 2.09 27.28
C TYR A 852 -6.25 2.75 25.92
N ALA A 853 -7.27 2.62 25.08
CA ALA A 853 -7.27 3.11 23.72
C ALA A 853 -8.58 3.83 23.39
N TYR A 854 -8.47 4.73 22.44
CA TYR A 854 -9.54 5.58 21.94
C TYR A 854 -10.03 5.05 20.60
N LEU A 855 -11.33 4.75 20.50
CA LEU A 855 -11.99 4.46 19.23
C LEU A 855 -12.90 5.62 18.85
N LYS A 856 -12.83 6.08 17.61
CA LYS A 856 -13.83 6.96 17.03
C LYS A 856 -14.82 6.10 16.25
N ARG A 857 -16.12 6.25 16.51
CA ARG A 857 -17.19 5.47 15.82
C ARG A 857 -18.31 6.38 15.38
N GLN A 858 -18.67 6.35 14.10
CA GLN A 858 -19.80 7.14 13.61
C GLN A 858 -21.13 6.44 13.89
N LYS A 859 -22.17 7.20 14.24
CA LYS A 859 -23.56 6.72 14.21
C LYS A 859 -24.16 6.96 12.83
N ALA A 860 -25.20 6.20 12.49
CA ALA A 860 -26.07 6.42 11.33
C ALA A 860 -26.88 7.76 11.32
N ASP A 861 -26.56 8.72 12.20
CA ASP A 861 -27.01 10.12 12.16
C ASP A 861 -25.88 11.12 11.81
N GLY A 862 -24.70 10.61 11.43
CA GLY A 862 -23.49 11.36 11.11
C GLY A 862 -22.66 11.80 12.32
N THR A 863 -23.20 11.73 13.54
CA THR A 863 -22.46 12.14 14.74
C THR A 863 -21.50 11.05 15.22
N TYR A 864 -20.30 11.46 15.61
CA TYR A 864 -19.29 10.56 16.17
C TYR A 864 -19.49 10.35 17.69
N ILE A 865 -19.17 9.14 18.14
CA ILE A 865 -18.89 8.82 19.53
C ILE A 865 -17.38 8.54 19.62
N GLU A 866 -16.72 9.11 20.63
CA GLU A 866 -15.41 8.64 21.07
C GLU A 866 -15.61 7.67 22.24
N ASP A 867 -15.26 6.41 22.04
CA ASP A 867 -15.35 5.34 23.04
C ASP A 867 -13.94 5.04 23.58
N GLU A 868 -13.70 5.30 24.87
CA GLU A 868 -12.49 4.85 25.59
C GLU A 868 -12.68 3.41 26.07
N PHE A 869 -11.73 2.51 25.76
CA PHE A 869 -11.73 1.13 26.27
C PHE A 869 -10.39 0.73 26.91
N PHE A 870 -10.45 -0.02 28.01
CA PHE A 870 -9.30 -0.39 28.84
C PHE A 870 -8.91 -1.85 28.63
N TYR A 871 -7.61 -2.12 28.44
CA TYR A 871 -7.06 -3.43 28.11
C TYR A 871 -5.76 -3.75 28.86
N GLU A 872 -5.41 -5.04 28.91
CA GLU A 872 -4.13 -5.50 29.46
C GLU A 872 -3.00 -5.23 28.46
N ASP A 873 -2.29 -4.10 28.62
CA ASP A 873 -1.04 -3.87 27.89
C ASP A 873 0.15 -4.56 28.57
N LYS A 874 1.28 -4.64 27.86
CA LYS A 874 2.54 -5.21 28.37
C LYS A 874 2.96 -4.62 29.74
N LYS A 875 2.70 -3.34 30.01
CA LYS A 875 3.02 -2.72 31.32
C LYS A 875 2.07 -3.19 32.42
N SER A 876 0.77 -3.31 32.14
CA SER A 876 -0.21 -3.83 33.11
C SER A 876 0.05 -5.30 33.42
N ILE A 877 0.27 -6.13 32.39
CA ILE A 877 0.64 -7.54 32.54
C ILE A 877 1.93 -7.65 33.39
N THR A 878 3.01 -6.96 33.01
CA THR A 878 4.26 -6.94 33.79
C THR A 878 4.03 -6.52 35.26
N SER A 879 3.17 -5.52 35.49
CA SER A 879 2.88 -5.03 36.86
C SER A 879 2.08 -6.05 37.67
N LYS A 880 1.08 -6.70 37.07
CA LYS A 880 0.26 -7.75 37.67
C LYS A 880 1.06 -9.04 37.91
N THR A 881 2.02 -9.37 37.03
CA THR A 881 2.99 -10.46 37.26
C THR A 881 3.86 -10.16 38.48
N ARG A 882 4.43 -8.95 38.59
CA ARG A 882 5.20 -8.54 39.78
C ARG A 882 4.37 -8.51 41.08
N LEU A 883 3.06 -8.26 40.99
CA LEU A 883 2.16 -8.38 42.15
C LEU A 883 2.00 -9.84 42.58
N ALA A 884 1.94 -10.79 41.64
CA ALA A 884 1.94 -12.21 41.96
C ALA A 884 3.27 -12.66 42.62
N GLU A 885 4.41 -12.15 42.13
CA GLU A 885 5.73 -12.35 42.75
C GLU A 885 5.80 -11.76 44.17
N GLU A 886 5.37 -10.50 44.35
CA GLU A 886 5.42 -9.75 45.62
C GLU A 886 4.67 -10.44 46.75
N PHE A 887 3.49 -11.00 46.46
CA PHE A 887 2.68 -11.73 47.43
C PHE A 887 3.02 -13.22 47.53
N GLY A 888 3.99 -13.71 46.75
CA GLY A 888 4.40 -15.12 46.73
C GLY A 888 3.28 -16.07 46.27
N LEU A 889 2.47 -15.61 45.31
CA LEU A 889 1.36 -16.38 44.72
C LEU A 889 1.90 -17.59 43.93
N LYS A 890 1.03 -18.54 43.58
CA LYS A 890 1.41 -19.68 42.74
C LYS A 890 1.83 -19.27 41.32
N GLY A 891 1.29 -18.15 40.83
CA GLY A 891 1.55 -17.60 39.50
C GLY A 891 0.36 -16.82 38.97
N ILE A 892 0.34 -16.61 37.65
CA ILE A 892 -0.81 -16.04 36.93
C ILE A 892 -1.56 -17.12 36.16
N SER A 893 -2.87 -16.92 36.04
CA SER A 893 -3.76 -17.63 35.11
C SER A 893 -4.40 -16.63 34.15
N ILE A 894 -4.92 -17.11 33.02
CA ILE A 894 -5.48 -16.26 31.97
C ILE A 894 -6.93 -16.65 31.73
N TRP A 895 -7.80 -15.66 31.50
CA TRP A 895 -9.19 -15.85 31.09
C TRP A 895 -9.39 -15.42 29.63
N ARG A 896 -10.08 -16.25 28.85
CA ARG A 896 -10.32 -16.07 27.41
C ARG A 896 -11.65 -16.69 26.99
N LEU A 897 -12.58 -15.88 26.49
CA LEU A 897 -13.72 -16.35 25.70
C LEU A 897 -13.23 -16.85 24.32
N GLY A 898 -13.87 -17.92 23.82
CA GLY A 898 -13.39 -18.67 22.67
C GLY A 898 -13.59 -17.99 21.32
N LEU A 899 -12.60 -17.21 20.88
CA LEU A 899 -12.47 -16.69 19.51
C LEU A 899 -11.05 -16.91 18.96
N GLY A 900 -10.96 -17.18 17.65
CA GLY A 900 -9.71 -17.42 16.94
C GLY A 900 -8.96 -16.12 16.61
N ALA A 901 -8.10 -15.68 17.52
CA ALA A 901 -7.26 -14.50 17.36
C ALA A 901 -5.87 -14.71 18.01
N THR A 902 -5.15 -15.73 17.54
CA THR A 902 -3.67 -15.69 17.55
C THR A 902 -3.19 -14.51 16.73
N ASP A 903 -3.79 -14.37 15.55
CA ASP A 903 -3.32 -13.56 14.44
C ASP A 903 -3.35 -12.07 14.80
N LEU A 904 -4.44 -11.57 15.39
CA LEU A 904 -4.54 -10.17 15.86
C LEU A 904 -3.50 -9.83 16.95
N MET A 905 -3.02 -10.80 17.73
CA MET A 905 -2.04 -10.55 18.78
C MET A 905 -0.60 -10.55 18.24
N ASP A 906 -0.26 -11.43 17.28
CA ASP A 906 1.02 -11.33 16.57
C ASP A 906 1.07 -10.12 15.61
N TYR A 907 -0.07 -9.69 15.07
CA TYR A 907 -0.29 -8.42 14.34
C TYR A 907 0.02 -7.22 15.26
N MET A 908 -0.68 -7.08 16.39
CA MET A 908 -0.46 -5.99 17.36
C MET A 908 0.92 -6.01 18.05
N LEU A 909 1.69 -7.11 17.96
CA LEU A 909 3.03 -7.24 18.53
C LEU A 909 4.16 -7.27 17.49
N GLY A 910 3.83 -7.28 16.18
CA GLY A 910 4.76 -7.02 15.08
C GLY A 910 5.97 -7.97 15.00
N LYS A 911 5.81 -9.26 15.29
CA LYS A 911 6.91 -10.24 15.19
C LYS A 911 7.20 -10.60 13.73
N ALA A 912 8.37 -10.21 13.23
CA ALA A 912 8.82 -10.57 11.89
C ALA A 912 9.19 -12.05 11.74
N VAL A 913 8.77 -12.66 10.62
CA VAL A 913 9.23 -13.97 10.13
C VAL A 913 10.76 -13.96 10.00
N PRO A 914 11.47 -14.99 10.51
CA PRO A 914 12.92 -15.06 10.42
C PRO A 914 13.43 -15.02 8.97
N SER A 915 14.33 -14.09 8.67
CA SER A 915 14.90 -13.91 7.33
C SER A 915 16.41 -14.15 7.26
N GLU A 916 16.89 -14.51 6.06
CA GLU A 916 18.31 -14.78 5.80
C GLU A 916 18.72 -14.29 4.40
N ARG A 917 19.54 -13.23 4.32
CA ARG A 917 20.04 -12.65 3.06
C ARG A 917 21.32 -13.35 2.60
N LEU A 918 21.28 -13.89 1.39
CA LEU A 918 22.39 -14.57 0.72
C LEU A 918 22.91 -13.64 -0.39
N SER A 919 23.98 -12.90 -0.09
CA SER A 919 24.50 -11.83 -0.94
C SER A 919 26.02 -11.67 -0.82
N GLY A 920 26.68 -11.37 -1.94
CA GLY A 920 28.06 -10.90 -1.99
C GLY A 920 28.17 -9.43 -2.37
N THR A 921 29.38 -8.99 -2.74
CA THR A 921 29.64 -7.66 -3.34
C THR A 921 29.31 -7.61 -4.82
N ASP A 922 29.17 -8.76 -5.47
CA ASP A 922 28.78 -8.93 -6.86
C ASP A 922 28.03 -10.26 -7.08
N ARG A 923 27.56 -10.49 -8.31
CA ARG A 923 26.83 -11.71 -8.69
C ARG A 923 27.62 -13.02 -8.48
N TYR A 924 28.95 -12.98 -8.60
CA TYR A 924 29.80 -14.16 -8.46
C TYR A 924 29.94 -14.57 -6.99
N THR A 925 30.14 -13.58 -6.12
CA THR A 925 30.20 -13.74 -4.67
C THR A 925 28.81 -14.02 -4.06
N THR A 926 27.71 -13.48 -4.61
CA THR A 926 26.35 -13.92 -4.26
C THR A 926 26.14 -15.40 -4.60
N ALA A 927 26.54 -15.87 -5.79
CA ALA A 927 26.44 -17.28 -6.14
C ALA A 927 27.25 -18.18 -5.20
N ALA A 928 28.44 -17.74 -4.78
CA ALA A 928 29.23 -18.44 -3.76
C ALA A 928 28.53 -18.46 -2.38
N ALA A 929 27.84 -17.39 -1.99
CA ALA A 929 27.08 -17.33 -0.74
C ALA A 929 25.89 -18.30 -0.74
N VAL A 930 25.13 -18.37 -1.84
CA VAL A 930 24.05 -19.36 -2.00
C VAL A 930 24.60 -20.79 -2.01
N SER A 931 25.69 -21.04 -2.74
CA SER A 931 26.39 -22.33 -2.76
C SER A 931 26.82 -22.80 -1.36
N ARG A 932 27.39 -21.89 -0.53
CA ARG A 932 27.75 -22.17 0.87
C ARG A 932 26.55 -22.54 1.74
N ARG A 933 25.36 -22.00 1.43
CA ARG A 933 24.15 -22.25 2.22
C ARG A 933 23.39 -23.53 1.84
N GLY A 934 23.44 -23.94 0.57
CA GLY A 934 22.89 -25.22 0.09
C GLY A 934 23.83 -26.41 0.27
N TRP A 935 25.14 -26.21 0.02
CA TRP A 935 26.16 -27.26 0.01
C TRP A 935 27.26 -26.97 1.06
N PRO A 936 26.94 -26.90 2.37
CA PRO A 936 27.91 -26.61 3.41
C PRO A 936 29.00 -27.70 3.52
N VAL A 937 28.64 -28.96 3.22
CA VAL A 937 29.55 -30.13 3.27
C VAL A 937 30.29 -30.42 1.97
N GLY A 938 30.07 -29.63 0.92
CA GLY A 938 30.64 -29.83 -0.42
C GLY A 938 29.65 -30.40 -1.44
N ALA A 939 30.12 -30.57 -2.69
CA ALA A 939 29.35 -31.14 -3.80
C ALA A 939 30.29 -31.86 -4.79
N ASP A 940 29.93 -33.06 -5.22
CA ASP A 940 30.73 -33.83 -6.19
C ASP A 940 30.73 -33.21 -7.60
N ALA A 941 29.72 -32.39 -7.90
CA ALA A 941 29.58 -31.66 -9.16
C ALA A 941 29.16 -30.20 -8.94
N ALA A 942 29.42 -29.35 -9.93
CA ALA A 942 28.87 -27.98 -10.03
C ALA A 942 28.42 -27.69 -11.46
N VAL A 943 27.47 -26.77 -11.63
CA VAL A 943 27.05 -26.23 -12.93
C VAL A 943 27.63 -24.82 -13.06
N LEU A 944 28.42 -24.57 -14.11
CA LEU A 944 29.12 -23.31 -14.33
C LEU A 944 28.52 -22.60 -15.54
N VAL A 945 28.03 -21.38 -15.34
CA VAL A 945 27.26 -20.62 -16.34
C VAL A 945 27.74 -19.17 -16.42
N SER A 946 27.37 -18.51 -17.51
CA SER A 946 27.75 -17.12 -17.74
C SER A 946 27.03 -16.17 -16.77
N GLY A 947 27.78 -15.39 -16.01
CA GLY A 947 27.25 -14.27 -15.23
C GLY A 947 26.82 -13.07 -16.08
N LYS A 948 26.90 -13.15 -17.42
CA LYS A 948 26.49 -12.11 -18.37
C LYS A 948 25.47 -12.58 -19.42
N SER A 949 25.18 -13.89 -19.51
CA SER A 949 24.19 -14.44 -20.45
C SER A 949 23.37 -15.54 -19.78
N PHE A 950 22.08 -15.26 -19.54
CA PHE A 950 21.32 -15.96 -18.51
C PHE A 950 20.50 -17.16 -19.02
N ALA A 951 20.19 -17.22 -20.32
CA ALA A 951 19.30 -18.24 -20.91
C ALA A 951 19.71 -19.68 -20.55
N ASP A 952 21.01 -19.97 -20.68
CA ASP A 952 21.59 -21.29 -20.41
C ASP A 952 21.54 -21.67 -18.91
N ALA A 953 21.52 -20.68 -18.01
CA ALA A 953 21.50 -20.88 -16.56
C ALA A 953 20.14 -21.37 -16.04
N LEU A 954 19.04 -20.84 -16.59
CA LEU A 954 17.69 -21.11 -16.11
C LEU A 954 17.30 -22.57 -16.37
N ALA A 955 17.40 -23.00 -17.63
CA ALA A 955 17.29 -24.41 -18.00
C ALA A 955 18.30 -25.27 -17.21
N GLY A 956 19.51 -24.74 -16.99
CA GLY A 956 20.57 -25.34 -16.18
C GLY A 956 20.19 -25.68 -14.73
N THR A 957 19.20 -25.02 -14.14
CA THR A 957 18.69 -25.35 -12.79
C THR A 957 18.18 -26.79 -12.71
N THR A 958 17.53 -27.28 -13.77
CA THR A 958 17.02 -28.66 -13.84
C THR A 958 18.15 -29.69 -13.83
N LEU A 959 19.27 -29.37 -14.48
CA LEU A 959 20.49 -30.17 -14.44
C LEU A 959 21.17 -30.10 -13.07
N ALA A 960 21.28 -28.91 -12.50
CA ALA A 960 21.92 -28.64 -11.22
C ALA A 960 21.29 -29.50 -10.10
N TYR A 961 19.96 -29.45 -9.99
CA TYR A 961 19.21 -30.31 -9.08
C TYR A 961 19.38 -31.81 -9.40
N ALA A 962 19.30 -32.20 -10.69
CA ALA A 962 19.50 -33.59 -11.12
C ALA A 962 20.95 -34.12 -10.97
N LYS A 963 21.87 -33.30 -10.43
CA LYS A 963 23.25 -33.66 -10.07
C LYS A 963 23.61 -33.32 -8.62
N ASP A 964 22.65 -32.86 -7.82
CA ASP A 964 22.84 -32.31 -6.47
C ASP A 964 23.99 -31.29 -6.41
N ALA A 965 23.96 -30.33 -7.34
CA ALA A 965 25.06 -29.45 -7.67
C ALA A 965 24.65 -27.96 -7.61
N PRO A 966 25.49 -27.05 -7.07
CA PRO A 966 25.23 -25.61 -7.14
C PRO A 966 25.37 -25.06 -8.56
N VAL A 967 24.63 -23.99 -8.86
CA VAL A 967 24.85 -23.13 -10.03
C VAL A 967 25.81 -22.01 -9.64
N LEU A 968 26.99 -21.99 -10.23
CA LEU A 968 28.02 -20.98 -10.05
C LEU A 968 28.12 -20.09 -11.30
N LEU A 969 28.32 -18.79 -11.08
CA LEU A 969 28.45 -17.78 -12.13
C LEU A 969 29.93 -17.44 -12.37
N THR A 970 30.30 -17.20 -13.63
CA THR A 970 31.64 -16.74 -14.02
C THR A 970 31.58 -15.69 -15.13
N ASP A 971 32.65 -14.92 -15.32
CA ASP A 971 32.78 -14.09 -16.53
C ASP A 971 32.86 -14.99 -17.78
N PRO A 972 32.35 -14.58 -18.95
CA PRO A 972 32.50 -15.35 -20.19
C PRO A 972 33.96 -15.68 -20.54
N TYR A 973 34.92 -14.82 -20.22
CA TYR A 973 36.29 -14.93 -20.69
C TYR A 973 37.28 -15.41 -19.62
N GLU A 974 37.00 -15.16 -18.34
CA GLU A 974 37.87 -15.48 -17.21
C GLU A 974 37.12 -16.23 -16.09
N LEU A 975 37.78 -17.19 -15.44
CA LEU A 975 37.20 -17.88 -14.28
C LEU A 975 37.31 -16.94 -13.08
N SER A 976 36.19 -16.46 -12.55
CA SER A 976 36.20 -15.53 -11.42
C SER A 976 36.75 -16.19 -10.15
N ASP A 977 37.52 -15.44 -9.35
CA ASP A 977 38.10 -15.94 -8.09
C ASP A 977 37.04 -16.56 -7.16
N ALA A 978 35.87 -15.91 -7.05
CA ALA A 978 34.74 -16.40 -6.27
C ALA A 978 34.20 -17.76 -6.75
N ALA A 979 34.26 -18.04 -8.06
CA ALA A 979 33.89 -19.35 -8.60
C ALA A 979 35.02 -20.38 -8.40
N ALA A 980 36.29 -19.98 -8.56
CA ALA A 980 37.44 -20.86 -8.34
C ALA A 980 37.55 -21.30 -6.85
N ASP A 981 37.48 -20.36 -5.92
CA ASP A 981 37.48 -20.61 -4.47
C ASP A 981 36.31 -21.52 -4.06
N GLU A 982 35.13 -21.29 -4.63
CA GLU A 982 33.93 -22.07 -4.28
C GLU A 982 33.98 -23.48 -4.88
N LEU A 983 34.43 -23.66 -6.13
CA LEU A 983 34.72 -24.98 -6.71
C LEU A 983 35.72 -25.78 -5.86
N TYR A 984 36.76 -25.11 -5.35
CA TYR A 984 37.75 -25.70 -4.47
C TYR A 984 37.16 -26.06 -3.09
N ARG A 985 36.42 -25.14 -2.45
CA ARG A 985 35.72 -25.35 -1.16
C ARG A 985 34.74 -26.53 -1.23
N LEU A 986 34.01 -26.64 -2.34
CA LEU A 986 33.03 -27.70 -2.58
C LEU A 986 33.68 -29.08 -2.80
N GLY A 987 34.94 -29.15 -3.20
CA GLY A 987 35.62 -30.41 -3.56
C GLY A 987 35.17 -30.99 -4.91
N VAL A 988 34.74 -30.13 -5.84
CA VAL A 988 34.08 -30.55 -7.09
C VAL A 988 34.98 -31.44 -7.95
N LYS A 989 34.46 -32.61 -8.32
CA LYS A 989 35.14 -33.56 -9.23
C LYS A 989 34.76 -33.32 -10.68
N LYS A 990 33.58 -32.75 -10.94
CA LYS A 990 33.07 -32.48 -12.29
C LYS A 990 32.28 -31.19 -12.41
N VAL A 991 32.67 -30.34 -13.37
CA VAL A 991 31.89 -29.16 -13.77
C VAL A 991 31.13 -29.42 -15.05
N TYR A 992 29.85 -29.03 -15.07
CA TYR A 992 29.03 -28.92 -16.26
C TYR A 992 29.03 -27.47 -16.72
N ILE A 993 29.75 -27.15 -17.80
CA ILE A 993 29.67 -25.82 -18.42
C ILE A 993 28.43 -25.78 -19.32
N LEU A 994 27.58 -24.79 -19.13
CA LEU A 994 26.43 -24.57 -20.01
C LEU A 994 26.72 -23.44 -21.01
N GLY A 995 26.19 -23.61 -22.22
CA GLY A 995 26.34 -22.65 -23.30
C GLY A 995 27.59 -22.86 -24.15
N GLY A 996 27.55 -22.26 -25.34
CA GLY A 996 28.65 -22.30 -26.32
C GLY A 996 29.89 -21.53 -25.84
N THR A 997 30.97 -21.58 -26.62
CA THR A 997 32.24 -20.92 -26.25
C THR A 997 32.21 -19.39 -26.30
N GLY A 998 31.08 -18.78 -26.68
CA GLY A 998 30.82 -17.34 -26.51
C GLY A 998 30.11 -16.99 -25.19
N ALA A 999 29.42 -17.95 -24.54
CA ALA A 999 28.78 -17.75 -23.24
C ALA A 999 29.77 -18.01 -22.08
N VAL A 1000 30.56 -19.09 -22.19
CA VAL A 1000 31.67 -19.43 -21.29
C VAL A 1000 32.83 -19.97 -22.14
N SER A 1001 33.95 -19.27 -22.18
CA SER A 1001 35.03 -19.50 -23.16
C SER A 1001 35.84 -20.77 -22.93
N LYS A 1002 36.72 -21.08 -23.88
CA LYS A 1002 37.73 -22.15 -23.74
C LYS A 1002 38.82 -21.80 -22.71
N ALA A 1003 39.02 -20.52 -22.37
CA ALA A 1003 39.97 -20.12 -21.33
C ALA A 1003 39.44 -20.50 -19.94
N VAL A 1004 38.17 -20.18 -19.65
CA VAL A 1004 37.47 -20.63 -18.42
C VAL A 1004 37.47 -22.15 -18.32
N GLU A 1005 37.13 -22.85 -19.41
CA GLU A 1005 37.17 -24.32 -19.47
C GLU A 1005 38.59 -24.89 -19.20
N GLY A 1006 39.63 -24.19 -19.66
CA GLY A 1006 41.02 -24.52 -19.39
C GLY A 1006 41.42 -24.29 -17.93
N ALA A 1007 40.97 -23.20 -17.31
CA ALA A 1007 41.20 -22.89 -15.90
C ALA A 1007 40.57 -23.94 -14.98
N VAL A 1008 39.30 -24.31 -15.20
CA VAL A 1008 38.65 -25.37 -14.41
C VAL A 1008 39.39 -26.72 -14.55
N LYS A 1009 39.87 -27.06 -15.76
CA LYS A 1009 40.68 -28.26 -15.98
C LYS A 1009 42.05 -28.20 -15.31
N SER A 1010 42.67 -27.02 -15.17
CA SER A 1010 43.97 -26.86 -14.50
C SER A 1010 43.88 -27.06 -12.99
N MET A 1011 42.70 -26.85 -12.39
CA MET A 1011 42.38 -27.21 -11.00
C MET A 1011 42.26 -28.73 -10.78
N GLY A 1012 42.42 -29.56 -11.83
CA GLY A 1012 42.26 -31.02 -11.78
C GLY A 1012 40.81 -31.50 -11.91
N ILE A 1013 39.86 -30.59 -12.16
CA ILE A 1013 38.43 -30.87 -12.22
C ILE A 1013 38.06 -31.35 -13.63
N SER A 1014 37.26 -32.42 -13.73
CA SER A 1014 36.75 -32.88 -15.02
C SER A 1014 35.66 -31.94 -15.55
N VAL A 1015 35.59 -31.73 -16.87
CA VAL A 1015 34.61 -30.80 -17.46
C VAL A 1015 33.86 -31.46 -18.61
N GLU A 1016 32.54 -31.31 -18.59
CA GLU A 1016 31.62 -31.60 -19.69
C GLU A 1016 30.89 -30.31 -20.08
N ARG A 1017 30.63 -30.11 -21.38
CA ARG A 1017 29.94 -28.91 -21.89
C ARG A 1017 28.65 -29.29 -22.60
N ILE A 1018 27.53 -28.71 -22.15
CA ILE A 1018 26.20 -28.92 -22.73
C ILE A 1018 25.76 -27.60 -23.37
N TRP A 1019 25.56 -27.60 -24.69
CA TRP A 1019 25.37 -26.39 -25.48
C TRP A 1019 24.67 -26.68 -26.81
N GLY A 1020 24.01 -25.68 -27.36
CA GLY A 1020 23.60 -25.60 -28.76
C GLY A 1020 24.19 -24.38 -29.47
N SER A 1021 23.89 -24.19 -30.76
CA SER A 1021 24.30 -22.98 -31.51
C SER A 1021 23.68 -21.67 -30.99
N ASP A 1022 22.65 -21.80 -30.15
CA ASP A 1022 21.73 -20.76 -29.72
C ASP A 1022 21.03 -21.21 -28.42
N ARG A 1023 20.31 -20.29 -27.78
CA ARG A 1023 19.63 -20.51 -26.49
C ARG A 1023 18.58 -21.62 -26.54
N TYR A 1024 17.88 -21.77 -27.67
CA TYR A 1024 16.84 -22.79 -27.86
C TYR A 1024 17.48 -24.18 -27.88
N LYS A 1025 18.53 -24.37 -28.68
CA LYS A 1025 19.27 -25.64 -28.73
C LYS A 1025 20.04 -25.96 -27.44
N THR A 1026 20.52 -24.97 -26.68
CA THR A 1026 21.08 -25.26 -25.34
C THR A 1026 20.00 -25.75 -24.37
N ALA A 1027 18.82 -25.10 -24.32
CA ALA A 1027 17.71 -25.56 -23.48
C ALA A 1027 17.25 -26.97 -23.88
N VAL A 1028 17.11 -27.24 -25.18
CA VAL A 1028 16.85 -28.58 -25.73
C VAL A 1028 17.94 -29.57 -25.32
N ALA A 1029 19.24 -29.23 -25.44
CA ALA A 1029 20.34 -30.11 -25.06
C ALA A 1029 20.35 -30.44 -23.55
N ILE A 1030 20.05 -29.46 -22.68
CA ILE A 1030 19.88 -29.68 -21.24
C ILE A 1030 18.68 -30.60 -20.98
N GLY A 1031 17.54 -30.36 -21.63
CA GLY A 1031 16.35 -31.19 -21.56
C GLY A 1031 16.50 -32.61 -22.13
N GLN A 1032 17.49 -32.86 -22.99
CA GLN A 1032 17.91 -34.20 -23.41
C GLN A 1032 18.86 -34.88 -22.41
N TYR A 1033 19.68 -34.09 -21.71
CA TYR A 1033 20.68 -34.58 -20.78
C TYR A 1033 20.07 -34.95 -19.41
N ILE A 1034 19.07 -34.18 -18.95
CA ILE A 1034 18.16 -34.65 -17.89
C ILE A 1034 17.28 -35.77 -18.45
N GLN A 1035 16.96 -36.77 -17.63
CA GLN A 1035 16.21 -37.92 -18.12
C GLN A 1035 14.75 -37.55 -18.35
N ARG A 1036 14.29 -37.57 -19.61
CA ARG A 1036 12.92 -37.29 -20.07
C ARG A 1036 11.87 -38.21 -19.41
N LYS A 1037 11.52 -37.94 -18.16
CA LYS A 1037 10.57 -38.70 -17.32
C LYS A 1037 9.24 -37.98 -17.13
N SER A 1038 9.19 -36.69 -17.43
CA SER A 1038 7.99 -35.88 -17.38
C SER A 1038 7.22 -35.97 -18.70
N GLY A 1039 5.91 -36.24 -18.63
CA GLY A 1039 4.98 -35.97 -19.73
C GLY A 1039 4.66 -34.48 -19.89
N THR A 1040 5.12 -33.65 -18.94
CA THR A 1040 4.95 -32.20 -18.93
C THR A 1040 6.25 -31.47 -19.32
N ALA A 1041 6.17 -30.40 -20.09
CA ALA A 1041 7.26 -29.43 -20.29
C ALA A 1041 6.85 -28.02 -19.81
N LEU A 1042 7.82 -27.16 -19.49
CA LEU A 1042 7.59 -25.72 -19.30
C LEU A 1042 8.04 -24.97 -20.56
N ILE A 1043 7.19 -24.09 -21.08
CA ILE A 1043 7.54 -23.10 -22.10
C ILE A 1043 7.58 -21.70 -21.45
N ALA A 1044 8.65 -20.97 -21.65
CA ALA A 1044 8.79 -19.57 -21.27
C ALA A 1044 9.35 -18.73 -22.44
N THR A 1045 9.44 -17.41 -22.29
CA THR A 1045 10.03 -16.55 -23.33
C THR A 1045 11.53 -16.83 -23.55
N GLY A 1046 11.99 -16.70 -24.80
CA GLY A 1046 13.41 -16.74 -25.15
C GLY A 1046 14.20 -15.47 -24.78
N TYR A 1047 13.55 -14.40 -24.29
CA TYR A 1047 14.14 -13.06 -24.22
C TYR A 1047 14.24 -12.47 -22.80
N ASN A 1048 13.15 -12.47 -22.02
CA ASN A 1048 13.06 -11.83 -20.69
C ASN A 1048 12.65 -12.86 -19.61
N PHE A 1049 13.64 -13.51 -18.98
CA PHE A 1049 13.43 -14.79 -18.31
C PHE A 1049 12.86 -14.79 -16.88
N ALA A 1050 12.12 -13.75 -16.47
CA ALA A 1050 11.58 -13.66 -15.10
C ALA A 1050 10.68 -14.86 -14.75
N ASP A 1051 9.75 -15.22 -15.62
CA ASP A 1051 8.78 -16.31 -15.36
C ASP A 1051 9.47 -17.69 -15.38
N ALA A 1052 10.51 -17.84 -16.22
CA ALA A 1052 11.35 -19.03 -16.23
C ALA A 1052 12.14 -19.20 -14.93
N LEU A 1053 12.60 -18.10 -14.32
CA LEU A 1053 13.28 -18.10 -13.02
C LEU A 1053 12.34 -18.51 -11.88
N ALA A 1054 11.12 -17.97 -11.84
CA ALA A 1054 10.11 -18.34 -10.85
C ALA A 1054 9.68 -19.82 -10.96
N ALA A 1055 9.57 -20.35 -12.19
CA ALA A 1055 9.21 -21.74 -12.43
C ALA A 1055 10.39 -22.73 -12.25
N ALA A 1056 11.65 -22.28 -12.33
CA ALA A 1056 12.82 -23.15 -12.32
C ALA A 1056 12.94 -24.08 -11.11
N PRO A 1057 12.69 -23.64 -9.84
CA PRO A 1057 12.75 -24.53 -8.68
C PRO A 1057 11.80 -25.72 -8.78
N PHE A 1058 10.57 -25.48 -9.24
CA PHE A 1058 9.53 -26.50 -9.38
C PHE A 1058 9.79 -27.42 -10.57
N CYS A 1059 10.27 -26.87 -11.68
CA CYS A 1059 10.62 -27.67 -12.85
C CYS A 1059 11.78 -28.61 -12.54
N ALA A 1060 12.80 -28.12 -11.83
CA ALA A 1060 13.92 -28.92 -11.34
C ALA A 1060 13.45 -30.03 -10.39
N ALA A 1061 12.68 -29.69 -9.35
CA ALA A 1061 12.16 -30.66 -8.37
C ALA A 1061 11.26 -31.75 -8.97
N LYS A 1062 10.57 -31.46 -10.08
CA LYS A 1062 9.68 -32.42 -10.78
C LYS A 1062 10.33 -33.11 -12.00
N GLY A 1063 11.54 -32.71 -12.41
CA GLY A 1063 12.17 -33.21 -13.65
C GLY A 1063 11.45 -32.75 -14.93
N ILE A 1064 10.77 -31.61 -14.88
CA ILE A 1064 10.13 -30.96 -16.04
C ILE A 1064 11.23 -30.18 -16.80
N PRO A 1065 11.43 -30.42 -18.10
CA PRO A 1065 12.35 -29.61 -18.90
C PRO A 1065 11.78 -28.21 -19.12
N ILE A 1066 12.65 -27.20 -19.03
CA ILE A 1066 12.38 -25.81 -19.41
C ILE A 1066 12.85 -25.65 -20.86
N LEU A 1067 11.94 -25.24 -21.74
CA LEU A 1067 12.21 -24.86 -23.12
C LEU A 1067 11.72 -23.42 -23.36
N PHE A 1068 12.15 -22.80 -24.45
CA PHE A 1068 11.80 -21.43 -24.77
C PHE A 1068 11.01 -21.33 -26.08
N ALA A 1069 10.05 -20.40 -26.13
CA ALA A 1069 9.41 -19.91 -27.35
C ALA A 1069 10.20 -18.72 -27.94
N ASP A 1070 9.93 -18.36 -29.20
CA ASP A 1070 10.40 -17.09 -29.78
C ASP A 1070 9.36 -15.98 -29.52
N LYS A 1071 9.61 -14.76 -30.00
CA LYS A 1071 8.70 -13.61 -29.77
C LYS A 1071 7.38 -13.72 -30.54
N ASP A 1072 7.38 -14.39 -31.70
CA ASP A 1072 6.22 -14.51 -32.60
C ASP A 1072 5.58 -15.90 -32.58
N ASP A 1073 6.36 -16.97 -32.40
CA ASP A 1073 5.91 -18.36 -32.58
C ASP A 1073 6.66 -19.40 -31.71
N LEU A 1074 6.37 -20.70 -31.93
CA LEU A 1074 7.16 -21.78 -31.37
C LEU A 1074 8.31 -22.19 -32.30
N ASN A 1075 9.53 -21.73 -32.01
CA ASN A 1075 10.74 -22.09 -32.77
C ASN A 1075 10.90 -23.60 -33.03
N GLU A 1076 11.56 -23.92 -34.14
CA GLU A 1076 11.66 -25.29 -34.68
C GLU A 1076 12.27 -26.29 -33.69
N ASP A 1077 13.29 -25.90 -32.92
CA ASP A 1077 13.97 -26.78 -31.97
C ASP A 1077 13.07 -27.19 -30.79
N THR A 1078 12.35 -26.24 -30.17
CA THR A 1078 11.36 -26.54 -29.13
C THR A 1078 10.20 -27.35 -29.71
N ARG A 1079 9.71 -27.00 -30.90
CA ARG A 1079 8.64 -27.72 -31.62
C ARG A 1079 9.02 -29.16 -31.95
N ALA A 1080 10.27 -29.41 -32.33
CA ALA A 1080 10.82 -30.74 -32.57
C ALA A 1080 11.02 -31.52 -31.26
N ALA A 1081 11.48 -30.85 -30.19
CA ALA A 1081 11.64 -31.44 -28.87
C ALA A 1081 10.31 -31.97 -28.32
N LEU A 1082 9.26 -31.14 -28.23
CA LEU A 1082 7.96 -31.55 -27.69
C LEU A 1082 7.42 -32.84 -28.36
N LYS A 1083 7.46 -32.90 -29.70
CA LYS A 1083 7.08 -34.09 -30.49
C LYS A 1083 7.97 -35.30 -30.21
N ALA A 1084 9.29 -35.14 -30.29
CA ALA A 1084 10.25 -36.22 -30.16
C ALA A 1084 10.41 -36.74 -28.71
N TRP A 1085 9.84 -36.04 -27.74
CA TRP A 1085 9.92 -36.36 -26.32
C TRP A 1085 8.61 -36.96 -25.77
N GLY A 1086 7.51 -36.89 -26.55
CA GLY A 1086 6.21 -37.45 -26.16
C GLY A 1086 5.50 -36.64 -25.09
N ILE A 1087 5.69 -35.32 -25.09
CA ILE A 1087 5.05 -34.39 -24.14
C ILE A 1087 3.54 -34.38 -24.39
N THR A 1088 2.76 -34.60 -23.33
CA THR A 1088 1.29 -34.57 -23.31
C THR A 1088 0.74 -33.25 -22.78
N ASP A 1089 1.52 -32.57 -21.92
CA ASP A 1089 1.11 -31.38 -21.18
C ASP A 1089 2.18 -30.29 -21.27
N VAL A 1090 1.78 -29.03 -21.39
CA VAL A 1090 2.68 -27.88 -21.35
C VAL A 1090 2.17 -26.84 -20.36
N LEU A 1091 3.03 -26.47 -19.43
CA LEU A 1091 2.86 -25.26 -18.62
C LEU A 1091 3.51 -24.10 -19.36
N ILE A 1092 2.74 -23.05 -19.66
CA ILE A 1092 3.27 -21.81 -20.24
C ILE A 1092 3.48 -20.81 -19.11
N ALA A 1093 4.72 -20.37 -18.89
CA ALA A 1093 5.05 -19.34 -17.93
C ALA A 1093 5.12 -17.98 -18.64
N GLY A 1094 4.34 -17.03 -18.16
CA GLY A 1094 4.19 -15.70 -18.76
C GLY A 1094 2.91 -15.53 -19.58
N ASP A 1095 2.51 -14.27 -19.76
CA ASP A 1095 1.33 -13.84 -20.50
C ASP A 1095 1.52 -13.99 -22.03
N THR A 1096 0.57 -13.48 -22.82
CA THR A 1096 0.66 -13.49 -24.29
C THR A 1096 1.72 -12.57 -24.88
N GLY A 1097 2.21 -11.56 -24.16
CA GLY A 1097 3.38 -10.76 -24.52
C GLY A 1097 4.70 -11.50 -24.26
N ALA A 1098 4.79 -12.28 -23.19
CA ALA A 1098 5.96 -13.12 -22.90
C ALA A 1098 6.03 -14.35 -23.81
N VAL A 1099 4.94 -15.12 -23.93
CA VAL A 1099 4.84 -16.31 -24.79
C VAL A 1099 3.61 -16.19 -25.69
N PRO A 1100 3.78 -15.96 -27.01
CA PRO A 1100 2.70 -15.56 -27.90
C PRO A 1100 1.58 -16.61 -27.99
N ALA A 1101 0.34 -16.13 -28.17
CA ALA A 1101 -0.83 -16.99 -28.38
C ALA A 1101 -0.67 -17.92 -29.60
N ALA A 1102 0.14 -17.53 -30.59
CA ALA A 1102 0.51 -18.39 -31.72
C ALA A 1102 1.31 -19.62 -31.28
N ALA A 1103 2.29 -19.48 -30.38
CA ALA A 1103 3.03 -20.62 -29.84
C ALA A 1103 2.10 -21.58 -29.07
N GLU A 1104 1.18 -21.04 -28.25
CA GLU A 1104 0.16 -21.83 -27.56
C GLU A 1104 -0.79 -22.56 -28.52
N TYR A 1105 -1.23 -21.89 -29.60
CA TYR A 1105 -2.03 -22.51 -30.66
C TYR A 1105 -1.28 -23.65 -31.36
N GLU A 1106 0.01 -23.46 -31.67
CA GLU A 1106 0.84 -24.49 -32.29
C GLU A 1106 1.08 -25.70 -31.37
N ILE A 1107 1.18 -25.49 -30.06
CA ILE A 1107 1.28 -26.57 -29.06
C ILE A 1107 -0.03 -27.38 -29.02
N ASN A 1108 -1.17 -26.71 -28.94
CA ASN A 1108 -2.48 -27.38 -28.98
C ASN A 1108 -2.72 -28.10 -30.32
N ALA A 1109 -2.26 -27.54 -31.43
CA ALA A 1109 -2.32 -28.18 -32.76
C ALA A 1109 -1.44 -29.44 -32.88
N MET A 1110 -0.48 -29.65 -31.97
CA MET A 1110 0.25 -30.92 -31.84
C MET A 1110 -0.48 -31.98 -30.99
N GLY A 1111 -1.66 -31.65 -30.44
CA GLY A 1111 -2.43 -32.52 -29.55
C GLY A 1111 -1.99 -32.47 -28.08
N ILE A 1112 -1.13 -31.51 -27.72
CA ILE A 1112 -0.57 -31.31 -26.39
C ILE A 1112 -1.46 -30.34 -25.62
N GLN A 1113 -1.85 -30.66 -24.38
CA GLN A 1113 -2.67 -29.76 -23.55
C GLN A 1113 -1.82 -28.60 -23.02
N THR A 1114 -2.31 -27.36 -23.09
CA THR A 1114 -1.66 -26.22 -22.45
C THR A 1114 -2.38 -25.77 -21.19
N LYS A 1115 -1.61 -25.31 -20.19
CA LYS A 1115 -2.09 -24.40 -19.15
C LYS A 1115 -1.11 -23.24 -19.01
N ARG A 1116 -1.59 -22.02 -19.24
CA ARG A 1116 -0.86 -20.79 -18.95
C ARG A 1116 -0.88 -20.45 -17.46
N LEU A 1117 0.24 -19.93 -16.98
CA LEU A 1117 0.51 -19.41 -15.63
C LEU A 1117 1.03 -17.98 -15.82
N ALA A 1118 0.17 -17.01 -15.58
CA ALA A 1118 0.42 -15.60 -15.83
C ALA A 1118 -0.45 -14.74 -14.90
N GLY A 1119 0.13 -13.67 -14.36
CA GLY A 1119 -0.59 -12.54 -13.78
C GLY A 1119 -0.41 -11.28 -14.63
N PRO A 1120 -0.91 -10.10 -14.19
CA PRO A 1120 -0.76 -8.84 -14.91
C PRO A 1120 0.71 -8.41 -15.12
N ASP A 1121 1.64 -8.84 -14.27
CA ASP A 1121 3.08 -8.65 -14.47
C ASP A 1121 3.92 -9.87 -14.05
N ARG A 1122 5.26 -9.72 -14.09
CA ARG A 1122 6.24 -10.76 -13.75
C ARG A 1122 6.25 -11.16 -12.27
N TYR A 1123 5.79 -10.30 -11.37
CA TYR A 1123 5.73 -10.55 -9.92
C TYR A 1123 4.47 -11.34 -9.60
N ALA A 1124 3.31 -10.90 -10.12
CA ALA A 1124 2.06 -11.66 -10.05
C ALA A 1124 2.16 -13.00 -10.80
N THR A 1125 2.89 -13.07 -11.92
CA THR A 1125 3.19 -14.34 -12.61
C THR A 1125 4.03 -15.29 -11.74
N ALA A 1126 5.00 -14.78 -10.97
CA ALA A 1126 5.75 -15.60 -10.02
C ALA A 1126 4.86 -16.14 -8.88
N VAL A 1127 3.91 -15.33 -8.40
CA VAL A 1127 2.88 -15.74 -7.44
C VAL A 1127 1.97 -16.83 -8.03
N GLU A 1128 1.48 -16.68 -9.26
CA GLU A 1128 0.64 -17.70 -9.91
C GLU A 1128 1.36 -19.01 -10.22
N ILE A 1129 2.64 -18.94 -10.59
CA ILE A 1129 3.50 -20.11 -10.68
C ILE A 1129 3.61 -20.81 -9.30
N ALA A 1130 3.79 -20.04 -8.23
CA ALA A 1130 3.87 -20.60 -6.88
C ALA A 1130 2.53 -21.19 -6.39
N ASN A 1131 1.40 -20.52 -6.64
CA ASN A 1131 0.03 -21.00 -6.37
C ASN A 1131 -0.26 -22.31 -7.10
N HIS A 1132 0.14 -22.42 -8.37
CA HIS A 1132 0.00 -23.65 -9.16
C HIS A 1132 0.71 -24.84 -8.49
N PHE A 1133 1.93 -24.63 -8.00
CA PHE A 1133 2.75 -25.70 -7.43
C PHE A 1133 2.54 -25.95 -5.93
N GLY A 1134 1.98 -24.97 -5.18
CA GLY A 1134 1.71 -25.06 -3.74
C GLY A 1134 0.40 -24.39 -3.34
N LYS A 1135 -0.72 -25.11 -3.54
CA LYS A 1135 -2.11 -24.65 -3.35
C LYS A 1135 -2.52 -24.12 -1.96
N THR A 1136 -1.64 -24.14 -0.96
CA THR A 1136 -1.93 -23.58 0.39
C THR A 1136 -0.73 -22.83 0.94
N GLY A 1137 -0.02 -22.10 0.06
CA GLY A 1137 1.24 -21.43 0.37
C GLY A 1137 2.40 -22.38 0.67
N PHE A 1138 3.56 -21.81 0.99
CA PHE A 1138 4.75 -22.54 1.45
C PHE A 1138 5.17 -22.06 2.84
N SER A 1139 5.95 -22.88 3.54
CA SER A 1139 6.54 -22.51 4.84
C SER A 1139 7.92 -21.84 4.71
N GLU A 1140 8.54 -21.90 3.54
CA GLU A 1140 9.74 -21.12 3.20
C GLU A 1140 9.59 -20.57 1.78
N ILE A 1141 10.11 -19.38 1.53
CA ILE A 1141 10.21 -18.76 0.19
C ILE A 1141 11.57 -18.09 0.00
N MET A 1142 11.99 -17.90 -1.26
CA MET A 1142 13.14 -17.08 -1.61
C MET A 1142 12.69 -15.83 -2.39
N LEU A 1143 12.97 -14.65 -1.85
CA LEU A 1143 12.81 -13.39 -2.57
C LEU A 1143 14.00 -13.16 -3.50
N ALA A 1144 13.71 -12.72 -4.72
CA ALA A 1144 14.68 -12.33 -5.72
C ALA A 1144 14.16 -11.11 -6.50
N THR A 1145 15.05 -10.34 -7.13
CA THR A 1145 14.61 -9.27 -8.03
C THR A 1145 13.98 -9.84 -9.30
N GLY A 1146 12.90 -9.24 -9.78
CA GLY A 1146 12.36 -9.52 -11.13
C GLY A 1146 12.96 -8.67 -12.25
N GLY A 1147 13.81 -7.69 -11.90
CA GLY A 1147 14.46 -6.78 -12.86
C GLY A 1147 15.72 -7.38 -13.49
N ASN A 1148 16.88 -7.11 -12.88
CA ASN A 1148 18.19 -7.61 -13.32
C ASN A 1148 18.67 -8.69 -12.32
N PHE A 1149 18.47 -9.96 -12.67
CA PHE A 1149 18.42 -11.07 -11.70
C PHE A 1149 19.57 -12.10 -11.71
N PRO A 1150 20.86 -11.75 -11.96
CA PRO A 1150 21.93 -12.74 -12.03
C PRO A 1150 22.12 -13.48 -10.70
N ASP A 1151 22.06 -12.76 -9.58
CA ASP A 1151 22.11 -13.27 -8.21
C ASP A 1151 21.09 -14.41 -7.98
N ALA A 1152 19.89 -14.27 -8.54
CA ALA A 1152 18.78 -15.22 -8.38
C ALA A 1152 18.98 -16.55 -9.12
N LEU A 1153 19.78 -16.56 -10.19
CA LEU A 1153 20.06 -17.77 -10.99
C LEU A 1153 20.75 -18.85 -10.14
N SER A 1154 21.59 -18.43 -9.19
CA SER A 1154 22.19 -19.33 -8.20
C SER A 1154 21.18 -19.84 -7.17
N GLY A 1155 20.21 -18.98 -6.80
CA GLY A 1155 19.11 -19.27 -5.87
C GLY A 1155 18.21 -20.42 -6.32
N ALA A 1156 17.95 -20.54 -7.63
CA ALA A 1156 16.96 -21.49 -8.15
C ALA A 1156 17.25 -22.96 -7.82
N ALA A 1157 18.53 -23.36 -7.80
CA ALA A 1157 18.94 -24.72 -7.44
C ALA A 1157 18.81 -25.00 -5.92
N PHE A 1158 19.12 -24.01 -5.08
CA PHE A 1158 18.91 -24.07 -3.63
C PHE A 1158 17.43 -24.07 -3.25
N ALA A 1159 16.62 -23.27 -3.94
CA ALA A 1159 15.17 -23.25 -3.80
C ALA A 1159 14.56 -24.62 -4.15
N ALA A 1160 15.03 -25.26 -5.24
CA ALA A 1160 14.64 -26.61 -5.62
C ALA A 1160 15.00 -27.67 -4.55
N GLN A 1161 16.21 -27.61 -3.96
CA GLN A 1161 16.62 -28.50 -2.86
C GLN A 1161 15.71 -28.42 -1.64
N ARG A 1162 15.15 -27.25 -1.35
CA ARG A 1162 14.27 -27.01 -0.19
C ARG A 1162 12.77 -27.06 -0.52
N GLY A 1163 12.41 -27.20 -1.80
CA GLY A 1163 11.02 -27.25 -2.26
C GLY A 1163 10.26 -25.92 -2.15
N MET A 1164 10.97 -24.78 -2.14
CA MET A 1164 10.37 -23.44 -2.04
C MET A 1164 10.23 -22.76 -3.42
N PRO A 1165 9.27 -21.83 -3.60
CA PRO A 1165 9.27 -20.92 -4.73
C PRO A 1165 10.43 -19.92 -4.67
N ILE A 1166 10.81 -19.41 -5.84
CA ILE A 1166 11.33 -18.05 -5.94
C ILE A 1166 10.14 -17.13 -6.20
N ILE A 1167 9.96 -16.15 -5.32
CA ILE A 1167 8.98 -15.07 -5.50
C ILE A 1167 9.75 -13.82 -5.92
N LEU A 1168 9.30 -13.18 -6.99
CA LEU A 1168 9.97 -12.02 -7.56
C LEU A 1168 9.44 -10.73 -6.94
N VAL A 1169 10.33 -9.78 -6.69
CA VAL A 1169 10.00 -8.42 -6.23
C VAL A 1169 10.69 -7.36 -7.10
N PRO A 1170 10.14 -6.13 -7.16
CA PRO A 1170 10.86 -4.97 -7.67
C PRO A 1170 12.19 -4.72 -6.94
N PRO A 1171 13.19 -4.05 -7.58
CA PRO A 1171 14.42 -3.64 -6.90
C PRO A 1171 14.19 -2.66 -5.72
N ARG A 1172 13.17 -1.81 -5.83
CA ARG A 1172 12.70 -0.85 -4.80
C ARG A 1172 11.20 -1.07 -4.61
N GLY A 1173 10.71 -1.05 -3.38
CA GLY A 1173 9.31 -1.36 -3.06
C GLY A 1173 8.98 -2.84 -3.20
N ILE A 1174 7.69 -3.16 -3.17
CA ILE A 1174 7.12 -4.50 -3.30
C ILE A 1174 5.80 -4.42 -4.09
N LYS A 1175 5.21 -5.57 -4.41
CA LYS A 1175 3.88 -5.69 -5.02
C LYS A 1175 2.92 -6.36 -4.05
N ASP A 1176 1.68 -5.89 -3.99
CA ASP A 1176 0.74 -6.33 -2.95
C ASP A 1176 0.36 -7.80 -3.13
N GLU A 1177 0.29 -8.32 -4.35
CA GLU A 1177 0.09 -9.76 -4.61
C GLU A 1177 1.22 -10.62 -3.99
N VAL A 1178 2.42 -10.06 -3.84
CA VAL A 1178 3.55 -10.72 -3.17
C VAL A 1178 3.40 -10.66 -1.64
N VAL A 1179 2.82 -9.60 -1.08
CA VAL A 1179 2.59 -9.50 0.37
C VAL A 1179 1.36 -10.29 0.79
N ASP A 1180 0.28 -10.27 0.02
CA ASP A 1180 -0.87 -11.17 0.15
C ASP A 1180 -0.44 -12.62 0.07
N TYR A 1181 0.37 -12.98 -0.94
CA TYR A 1181 0.92 -14.33 -1.03
C TYR A 1181 1.80 -14.69 0.18
N ALA A 1182 2.54 -13.73 0.73
CA ALA A 1182 3.36 -13.91 1.94
C ALA A 1182 2.52 -14.04 3.22
N ALA A 1183 1.36 -13.38 3.31
CA ALA A 1183 0.44 -13.44 4.44
C ALA A 1183 -0.44 -14.71 4.40
N GLN A 1184 -0.88 -15.11 3.20
CA GLN A 1184 -1.59 -16.39 2.96
C GLN A 1184 -0.65 -17.60 3.14
N SER A 1185 0.63 -17.45 2.78
CA SER A 1185 1.67 -18.43 3.09
C SER A 1185 2.00 -18.42 4.57
N ARG A 1186 1.99 -19.59 5.22
CA ARG A 1186 2.37 -19.72 6.64
C ARG A 1186 3.89 -19.76 6.78
N LEU A 1187 4.53 -18.62 6.47
CA LEU A 1187 5.98 -18.47 6.38
C LEU A 1187 6.67 -18.67 7.74
N ALA A 1188 7.49 -19.71 7.81
CA ALA A 1188 8.44 -19.96 8.90
C ALA A 1188 9.83 -19.38 8.62
N ARG A 1189 10.15 -19.07 7.34
CA ARG A 1189 11.42 -18.44 6.93
C ARG A 1189 11.34 -17.75 5.57
N VAL A 1190 12.07 -16.64 5.43
CA VAL A 1190 12.29 -15.96 4.14
C VAL A 1190 13.78 -15.95 3.82
N TYR A 1191 14.17 -16.47 2.66
CA TYR A 1191 15.51 -16.28 2.10
C TYR A 1191 15.52 -15.11 1.12
N VAL A 1192 16.66 -14.47 0.93
CA VAL A 1192 16.83 -13.42 -0.10
C VAL A 1192 18.06 -13.70 -0.94
N ALA A 1193 17.91 -13.73 -2.27
CA ALA A 1193 19.02 -13.79 -3.21
C ALA A 1193 19.44 -12.38 -3.64
N GLY A 1194 20.64 -11.96 -3.23
CA GLY A 1194 21.25 -10.69 -3.61
C GLY A 1194 21.18 -9.57 -2.57
N GLY A 1195 21.94 -8.51 -2.83
CA GLY A 1195 22.11 -7.36 -1.94
C GLY A 1195 20.87 -6.46 -1.84
N THR A 1196 20.96 -5.43 -0.99
CA THR A 1196 19.86 -4.48 -0.74
C THR A 1196 19.43 -3.68 -1.98
N GLY A 1197 20.32 -3.52 -2.97
CA GLY A 1197 20.00 -2.93 -4.28
C GLY A 1197 19.31 -3.87 -5.28
N ALA A 1198 19.22 -5.17 -4.96
CA ALA A 1198 18.47 -6.15 -5.76
C ALA A 1198 17.12 -6.47 -5.09
N VAL A 1199 17.12 -6.67 -3.77
CA VAL A 1199 15.90 -6.83 -2.97
C VAL A 1199 16.01 -5.89 -1.78
N SER A 1200 15.24 -4.80 -1.79
CA SER A 1200 15.25 -3.78 -0.75
C SER A 1200 14.89 -4.35 0.64
N ASP A 1201 15.42 -3.74 1.71
CA ASP A 1201 15.03 -4.12 3.08
C ASP A 1201 13.57 -3.75 3.38
N ALA A 1202 12.98 -2.81 2.63
CA ALA A 1202 11.55 -2.52 2.67
C ALA A 1202 10.72 -3.71 2.14
N ALA A 1203 11.09 -4.26 0.98
CA ALA A 1203 10.45 -5.46 0.43
C ALA A 1203 10.58 -6.67 1.39
N LEU A 1204 11.78 -6.90 1.92
CA LEU A 1204 12.00 -7.95 2.90
C LEU A 1204 11.16 -7.75 4.17
N LYS A 1205 11.04 -6.51 4.66
CA LYS A 1205 10.23 -6.16 5.83
C LYS A 1205 8.73 -6.35 5.60
N ALA A 1206 8.21 -6.00 4.42
CA ALA A 1206 6.80 -6.20 4.07
C ALA A 1206 6.43 -7.69 3.98
N VAL A 1207 7.31 -8.55 3.42
CA VAL A 1207 7.10 -10.01 3.39
C VAL A 1207 7.23 -10.66 4.77
N THR A 1208 8.03 -10.06 5.67
CA THR A 1208 8.32 -10.69 6.97
C THR A 1208 7.45 -10.21 8.11
N LEU A 1209 6.89 -9.00 8.09
CA LEU A 1209 5.92 -8.59 9.11
C LEU A 1209 4.51 -9.07 8.74
N PRO A 1210 3.69 -9.55 9.71
CA PRO A 1210 2.25 -9.49 9.53
C PRO A 1210 1.82 -8.02 9.31
N TYR A 1211 0.70 -7.81 8.62
CA TYR A 1211 0.21 -6.47 8.27
C TYR A 1211 -0.09 -5.59 9.49
N LYS A 1212 -0.35 -4.31 9.25
CA LYS A 1212 -0.07 -3.22 10.21
C LYS A 1212 -1.30 -2.54 10.80
#